data_AF-A0A2N4T2D3-F1
#
_entry.id   AF-A0A2N4T2D3-F1
#
_cell.length_a   1.000
_cell.length_b   1.000
_cell.length_c   1.000
_cell.angle_alpha   90.00
_cell.angle_beta   90.00
_cell.angle_gamma   90.00
#
_symmetry.space_group_name_H-M   'P 1'
#
loop_
_entity.id
_entity.type
_entity.pdbx_description
1 polymer ?
#
loop_
_entity_poly.entity_id
_entity_poly.type
_entity_poly.pdbx_seq_one_letter_code
_entity_poly.pdbx_strand_id
1 'polypeptide(L)'
;MASPRPPRPGRPSRAQLEAARGTTLPDLLGPGLRLLVCGINPSLWAAATQAHFARPGNRFWPALHEAGLTGHLVDCSAGMTAADRAHVVARGIGITNLVERATARADELDPQEFVAGRERLARIVAEHRPAVVAVAGVTAYRHAFAEPRAVLGPQEQLLEGARLWALPSPSGLNAHASRADLAAAFAAAGRAAGLLPGSPAGGDGTPPGRIRRAGRNGRTDMNGTDSTAGTPGEQHPDLPDSAPGAAAEPPGARAFVNGKVFTGTGPEDFVSAFVVEDGHFTWTGPHEEVPAGLPRTDLGGATVLPGLLDVHTHPMFMAVLADSVPLLPPAVGSCADLVAALRAHPAAGTGPEAWITGFGYAETRWPDGPPTRRALDAVSADQPVLVRRADGHSGVCNSAALRLAGLDRNSPDPEHGHYGRDAGGELTGELVELAAVESVARLVPEPDRAEMVRRLVALDRHFLAQGIVGLVECFGDFADDALALLREARQQGWRPRTGVFLGWQPGGLPELTAQDRRGEITVAGTKLFLDGAFSNRTAWTDRPYPDSCSHGMRTCTDEDLLAAVAWARRNGVQVAVHAMGDRAVGHVVELLGDLEPWMGEHPSVRIEHATLVPAPVLERMASARMVFGVVSHSIFLYAEHDAYDAALAPDQREHAYPLRSFHERLRHAALASDAPTTAWARADDVFLSVAAAVRRRDHGGGDFGRRECLSVGQALELYTGRAAAVAALPGLGSIRPGHEASFVVPDRDPFTVAEEELAGIGISRTWWRGRLVHDRWPA
;
A
#
# COMPACT_ATOMS: atom_id res chain seq x y z
N MET A 1 -41.05 15.30 11.13
CA MET A 1 -40.56 15.76 9.81
C MET A 1 -40.17 17.23 9.94
N ALA A 2 -38.87 17.54 9.95
CA ALA A 2 -38.41 18.92 10.02
C ALA A 2 -38.57 19.59 8.65
N SER A 3 -39.16 20.78 8.60
CA SER A 3 -39.30 21.56 7.36
C SER A 3 -37.93 21.88 6.74
N PRO A 4 -37.79 21.80 5.41
CA PRO A 4 -36.53 22.15 4.75
C PRO A 4 -36.22 23.63 4.97
N ARG A 5 -35.01 23.90 5.48
CA ARG A 5 -34.45 25.26 5.55
C ARG A 5 -34.50 25.91 4.16
N PRO A 6 -34.88 27.19 4.04
CA PRO A 6 -34.85 27.88 2.76
C PRO A 6 -33.40 27.91 2.23
N PRO A 7 -33.19 27.76 0.90
CA PRO A 7 -31.86 27.81 0.31
C PRO A 7 -31.21 29.17 0.60
N ARG A 8 -29.92 29.16 0.98
CA ARG A 8 -29.12 30.38 1.10
C ARG A 8 -29.06 31.07 -0.28
N PRO A 9 -29.18 32.41 -0.36
CA PRO A 9 -29.13 33.11 -1.64
C PRO A 9 -27.83 32.78 -2.37
N GLY A 10 -27.93 32.33 -3.63
CA GLY A 10 -26.80 32.05 -4.52
C GLY A 10 -26.31 30.59 -4.60
N ARG A 11 -26.81 29.66 -3.77
CA ARG A 11 -26.46 28.22 -3.91
C ARG A 11 -27.60 27.43 -4.56
N PRO A 12 -27.33 26.60 -5.59
CA PRO A 12 -28.35 25.71 -6.16
C PRO A 12 -28.91 24.76 -5.09
N SER A 13 -30.23 24.66 -5.02
CA SER A 13 -30.90 23.65 -4.23
C SER A 13 -30.65 22.24 -4.78
N ARG A 14 -30.87 21.21 -3.96
CA ARG A 14 -30.77 19.80 -4.39
C ARG A 14 -31.64 19.50 -5.62
N ALA A 15 -32.84 20.08 -5.68
CA ALA A 15 -33.73 19.94 -6.83
C ALA A 15 -33.17 20.58 -8.11
N GLN A 16 -32.50 21.73 -7.99
CA GLN A 16 -31.85 22.40 -9.12
C GLN A 16 -30.60 21.65 -9.60
N LEU A 17 -29.84 21.03 -8.69
CA LEU A 17 -28.71 20.18 -9.07
C LEU A 17 -29.18 18.92 -9.80
N GLU A 18 -30.26 18.29 -9.35
CA GLU A 18 -30.80 17.11 -10.03
C GLU A 18 -31.39 17.49 -11.40
N ALA A 19 -32.10 18.63 -11.48
CA ALA A 19 -32.61 19.14 -12.75
C ALA A 19 -31.49 19.52 -13.75
N ALA A 20 -30.28 19.78 -13.26
CA ALA A 20 -29.11 20.06 -14.10
C ALA A 20 -28.45 18.79 -14.67
N ARG A 21 -28.79 17.59 -14.16
CA ARG A 21 -28.27 16.33 -14.71
C ARG A 21 -28.71 16.18 -16.16
N GLY A 22 -27.77 15.83 -17.04
CA GLY A 22 -28.09 15.67 -18.45
C GLY A 22 -28.12 16.99 -19.25
N THR A 23 -28.14 18.14 -18.59
CA THR A 23 -28.12 19.45 -19.28
C THR A 23 -26.73 19.81 -19.77
N THR A 24 -26.64 20.77 -20.69
CA THR A 24 -25.38 21.26 -21.24
C THR A 24 -25.02 22.64 -20.68
N LEU A 25 -23.73 22.97 -20.76
CA LEU A 25 -23.19 24.27 -20.38
C LEU A 25 -22.59 24.95 -21.63
N PRO A 26 -23.10 26.11 -22.06
CA PRO A 26 -22.57 26.81 -23.22
C PRO A 26 -21.09 27.15 -23.07
N ASP A 27 -20.35 27.04 -24.16
CA ASP A 27 -18.93 27.38 -24.17
C ASP A 27 -18.72 28.88 -23.89
N LEU A 28 -17.62 29.19 -23.23
CA LEU A 28 -17.14 30.55 -23.06
C LEU A 28 -16.11 30.82 -24.16
N LEU A 29 -16.56 31.40 -25.27
CA LEU A 29 -15.72 31.73 -26.43
C LEU A 29 -15.86 33.22 -26.76
N GLY A 30 -14.85 33.79 -27.40
CA GLY A 30 -14.88 35.19 -27.84
C GLY A 30 -13.75 35.54 -28.79
N PRO A 31 -13.76 36.76 -29.35
CA PRO A 31 -12.77 37.21 -30.32
C PRO A 31 -11.37 37.30 -29.69
N GLY A 32 -10.34 36.98 -30.47
CA GLY A 32 -8.95 37.01 -29.99
C GLY A 32 -8.60 35.86 -29.04
N LEU A 33 -9.30 34.73 -29.14
CA LEU A 33 -9.00 33.51 -28.37
C LEU A 33 -7.57 33.02 -28.65
N ARG A 34 -6.79 32.83 -27.59
CA ARG A 34 -5.39 32.34 -27.65
C ARG A 34 -5.16 31.09 -26.83
N LEU A 35 -5.83 30.96 -25.67
CA LEU A 35 -5.80 29.78 -24.82
C LEU A 35 -7.23 29.24 -24.66
N LEU A 36 -7.50 28.05 -25.19
CA LEU A 36 -8.74 27.31 -24.95
C LEU A 36 -8.51 26.28 -23.85
N VAL A 37 -9.14 26.46 -22.69
CA VAL A 37 -9.14 25.46 -21.63
C VAL A 37 -10.33 24.51 -21.83
N CYS A 38 -10.06 23.21 -21.85
CA CYS A 38 -11.05 22.18 -22.03
C CYS A 38 -11.18 21.34 -20.75
N GLY A 39 -12.31 21.45 -20.05
CA GLY A 39 -12.66 20.57 -18.95
C GLY A 39 -13.09 19.19 -19.43
N ILE A 40 -13.27 18.26 -18.50
CA ILE A 40 -13.77 16.91 -18.79
C ILE A 40 -15.25 16.98 -19.17
N ASN A 41 -16.08 17.34 -18.19
CA ASN A 41 -17.51 17.58 -18.36
C ASN A 41 -18.01 18.57 -17.28
N PRO A 42 -19.16 19.24 -17.48
CA PRO A 42 -19.73 20.08 -16.44
C PRO A 42 -20.18 19.27 -15.22
N SER A 43 -19.84 19.73 -14.02
CA SER A 43 -20.52 19.23 -12.82
C SER A 43 -21.98 19.70 -12.80
N LEU A 44 -22.85 18.99 -12.07
CA LEU A 44 -24.23 19.46 -11.79
C LEU A 44 -24.27 20.91 -11.28
N TRP A 45 -23.28 21.31 -10.47
CA TRP A 45 -23.18 22.68 -9.97
C TRP A 45 -22.87 23.69 -11.08
N ALA A 46 -21.92 23.36 -11.95
CA ALA A 46 -21.53 24.21 -13.07
C ALA A 46 -22.69 24.40 -14.06
N ALA A 47 -23.44 23.33 -14.33
CA ALA A 47 -24.64 23.38 -15.16
C ALA A 47 -25.78 24.17 -14.49
N ALA A 48 -26.05 23.95 -13.20
CA ALA A 48 -27.10 24.68 -12.48
C ALA A 48 -26.82 26.19 -12.35
N THR A 49 -25.54 26.59 -12.28
CA THR A 49 -25.11 27.99 -12.17
C THR A 49 -24.75 28.63 -13.50
N GLN A 50 -24.78 27.87 -14.60
CA GLN A 50 -24.35 28.30 -15.93
C GLN A 50 -22.94 28.92 -15.94
N ALA A 51 -22.04 28.32 -15.15
CA ALA A 51 -20.68 28.80 -14.92
C ALA A 51 -19.66 27.67 -14.89
N HIS A 52 -18.63 27.77 -15.73
CA HIS A 52 -17.56 26.77 -15.82
C HIS A 52 -16.75 26.70 -14.51
N PHE A 53 -16.43 25.49 -14.08
CA PHE A 53 -15.66 25.23 -12.84
C PHE A 53 -16.22 25.88 -11.56
N ALA A 54 -17.54 26.08 -11.49
CA ALA A 54 -18.20 26.81 -10.41
C ALA A 54 -18.37 26.07 -9.07
N ARG A 55 -18.09 24.76 -9.00
CA ARG A 55 -18.31 23.98 -7.77
C ARG A 55 -17.42 24.56 -6.63
N PRO A 56 -17.98 24.86 -5.45
CA PRO A 56 -17.18 25.26 -4.29
C PRO A 56 -16.07 24.24 -4.01
N GLY A 57 -14.84 24.72 -3.82
CA GLY A 57 -13.65 23.89 -3.67
C GLY A 57 -12.96 23.45 -4.97
N ASN A 58 -13.51 23.79 -6.15
CA ASN A 58 -12.75 23.67 -7.40
C ASN A 58 -11.62 24.70 -7.42
N ARG A 59 -10.40 24.25 -7.76
CA ARG A 59 -9.18 25.06 -7.68
C ARG A 59 -8.85 25.80 -8.98
N PHE A 60 -9.68 25.66 -10.02
CA PHE A 60 -9.46 26.24 -11.34
C PHE A 60 -9.29 27.76 -11.29
N TRP A 61 -10.29 28.52 -10.82
CA TRP A 61 -10.24 29.97 -10.82
C TRP A 61 -9.15 30.55 -9.91
N PRO A 62 -8.93 30.03 -8.69
CA PRO A 62 -7.76 30.39 -7.89
C PRO A 62 -6.43 30.14 -8.61
N ALA A 63 -6.24 28.96 -9.23
CA ALA A 63 -5.01 28.64 -9.94
C ALA A 63 -4.82 29.52 -11.20
N LEU A 64 -5.89 29.85 -11.91
CA LEU A 64 -5.85 30.73 -13.08
C LEU A 64 -5.47 32.16 -12.71
N HIS A 65 -5.94 32.63 -11.54
CA HIS A 65 -5.55 33.93 -11.00
C HIS A 65 -4.09 33.93 -10.51
N GLU A 66 -3.67 32.92 -9.76
CA GLU A 66 -2.28 32.76 -9.30
C GLU A 66 -1.29 32.61 -10.46
N ALA A 67 -1.72 32.00 -11.57
CA ALA A 67 -0.96 31.94 -12.82
C ALA A 67 -0.79 33.31 -13.52
N GLY A 68 -1.50 34.34 -13.06
CA GLY A 68 -1.53 35.68 -13.67
C GLY A 68 -2.43 35.81 -14.90
N LEU A 69 -3.19 34.76 -15.25
CA LEU A 69 -4.02 34.72 -16.46
C LEU A 69 -5.28 35.56 -16.32
N THR A 70 -5.80 35.72 -15.10
CA THR A 70 -6.88 36.67 -14.77
C THR A 70 -6.37 37.80 -13.87
N GLY A 71 -6.89 39.01 -14.06
CA GLY A 71 -6.50 40.20 -13.28
C GLY A 71 -7.06 40.27 -11.87
N HIS A 72 -8.08 39.46 -11.59
CA HIS A 72 -8.70 39.28 -10.29
C HIS A 72 -9.21 37.84 -10.19
N LEU A 73 -9.47 37.40 -8.96
CA LEU A 73 -10.09 36.12 -8.70
C LEU A 73 -11.55 36.15 -9.15
N VAL A 74 -11.90 35.26 -10.07
CA VAL A 74 -13.29 35.05 -10.50
C VAL A 74 -13.96 34.10 -9.51
N ASP A 75 -14.97 34.59 -8.79
CA ASP A 75 -15.86 33.75 -8.00
C ASP A 75 -17.17 33.56 -8.76
N CYS A 76 -17.33 32.40 -9.39
CA CYS A 76 -18.54 32.04 -10.11
C CYS A 76 -19.37 30.98 -9.37
N SER A 77 -19.17 30.81 -8.06
CA SER A 77 -19.86 29.79 -7.27
C SER A 77 -21.38 29.95 -7.21
N ALA A 78 -21.87 31.17 -7.47
CA ALA A 78 -23.29 31.53 -7.61
C ALA A 78 -23.68 31.90 -9.05
N GLY A 79 -22.84 31.58 -10.03
CA GLY A 79 -22.96 32.00 -11.44
C GLY A 79 -21.90 33.03 -11.82
N MET A 80 -21.57 33.11 -13.11
CA MET A 80 -20.53 33.99 -13.63
C MET A 80 -21.13 35.33 -14.06
N THR A 81 -20.58 36.44 -13.53
CA THR A 81 -21.06 37.78 -13.88
C THR A 81 -20.71 38.15 -15.33
N ALA A 82 -21.46 39.09 -15.93
CA ALA A 82 -21.15 39.61 -17.26
C ALA A 82 -19.76 40.29 -17.31
N ALA A 83 -19.35 40.94 -16.22
CA ALA A 83 -18.05 41.57 -16.09
C ALA A 83 -16.91 40.53 -16.06
N ASP A 84 -17.05 39.44 -15.30
CA ASP A 84 -16.07 38.35 -15.28
C ASP A 84 -16.00 37.64 -16.63
N ARG A 85 -17.16 37.44 -17.29
CA ARG A 85 -17.22 36.85 -18.63
C ARG A 85 -16.46 37.69 -19.64
N ALA A 86 -16.71 39.00 -19.64
CA ALA A 86 -16.01 39.95 -20.52
C ALA A 86 -14.51 40.00 -20.22
N HIS A 87 -14.12 39.95 -18.93
CA HIS A 87 -12.73 39.94 -18.50
C HIS A 87 -11.96 38.72 -19.02
N VAL A 88 -12.49 37.51 -18.83
CA VAL A 88 -11.85 36.26 -19.28
C VAL A 88 -11.70 36.26 -20.81
N VAL A 89 -12.74 36.68 -21.53
CA VAL A 89 -12.69 36.81 -23.00
C VAL A 89 -11.68 37.87 -23.45
N ALA A 90 -11.64 39.03 -22.80
CA ALA A 90 -10.69 40.10 -23.13
C ALA A 90 -9.22 39.70 -22.90
N ARG A 91 -8.99 38.71 -22.02
CA ARG A 91 -7.66 38.08 -21.82
C ARG A 91 -7.31 37.05 -22.89
N GLY A 92 -8.17 36.79 -23.87
CA GLY A 92 -7.95 35.78 -24.90
C GLY A 92 -8.06 34.35 -24.38
N ILE A 93 -8.85 34.14 -23.32
CA ILE A 93 -9.08 32.83 -22.70
C ILE A 93 -10.50 32.37 -23.02
N GLY A 94 -10.62 31.12 -23.46
CA GLY A 94 -11.89 30.45 -23.67
C GLY A 94 -12.00 29.18 -22.83
N ILE A 95 -13.22 28.74 -22.55
CA ILE A 95 -13.50 27.55 -21.75
C ILE A 95 -14.58 26.70 -22.43
N THR A 96 -14.29 25.40 -22.57
CA THR A 96 -15.22 24.38 -23.10
C THR A 96 -15.06 23.08 -22.30
N ASN A 97 -15.81 22.04 -22.65
CA ASN A 97 -15.68 20.69 -22.10
C ASN A 97 -15.58 19.66 -23.22
N LEU A 98 -14.88 18.55 -22.96
CA LEU A 98 -14.83 17.40 -23.88
C LEU A 98 -16.22 16.78 -24.00
N VAL A 99 -16.87 16.48 -22.87
CA VAL A 99 -18.23 15.95 -22.84
C VAL A 99 -19.19 17.06 -22.41
N GLU A 100 -20.23 17.29 -23.20
CA GLU A 100 -21.16 18.43 -22.99
C GLU A 100 -22.13 18.21 -21.83
N ARG A 101 -22.46 16.95 -21.55
CA ARG A 101 -23.49 16.57 -20.60
C ARG A 101 -23.01 16.68 -19.16
N ALA A 102 -23.82 17.32 -18.31
CA ALA A 102 -23.51 17.43 -16.90
C ALA A 102 -23.82 16.14 -16.12
N THR A 103 -22.87 15.71 -15.30
CA THR A 103 -22.97 14.53 -14.42
C THR A 103 -22.58 14.86 -12.99
N ALA A 104 -22.92 13.98 -12.04
CA ALA A 104 -22.46 14.11 -10.66
C ALA A 104 -21.03 13.62 -10.50
N ARG A 105 -20.67 12.57 -11.25
CA ARG A 105 -19.33 11.95 -11.25
C ARG A 105 -18.82 11.71 -12.67
N ALA A 106 -17.50 11.70 -12.82
CA ALA A 106 -16.83 11.53 -14.12
C ALA A 106 -16.85 10.08 -14.62
N ASP A 107 -17.13 9.11 -13.75
CA ASP A 107 -17.33 7.67 -14.07
C ASP A 107 -18.68 7.40 -14.75
N GLU A 108 -19.60 8.37 -14.76
CA GLU A 108 -20.86 8.34 -15.52
C GLU A 108 -20.68 8.62 -17.03
N LEU A 109 -19.44 8.76 -17.51
CA LEU A 109 -19.10 9.11 -18.89
C LEU A 109 -18.63 7.88 -19.67
N ASP A 110 -19.24 7.63 -20.82
CA ASP A 110 -18.85 6.54 -21.71
C ASP A 110 -17.57 6.91 -22.49
N PRO A 111 -16.60 5.98 -22.68
CA PRO A 111 -15.45 6.17 -23.57
C PRO A 111 -15.79 6.78 -24.95
N GLN A 112 -16.95 6.44 -25.54
CA GLN A 112 -17.41 7.00 -26.81
C GLN A 112 -17.75 8.50 -26.74
N GLU A 113 -18.18 8.99 -25.57
CA GLU A 113 -18.45 10.42 -25.35
C GLU A 113 -17.14 11.23 -25.43
N PHE A 114 -15.99 10.65 -25.05
CA PHE A 114 -14.69 11.31 -25.19
C PHE A 114 -14.22 11.41 -26.64
N VAL A 115 -14.51 10.39 -27.46
CA VAL A 115 -14.19 10.38 -28.89
C VAL A 115 -15.02 11.44 -29.62
N ALA A 116 -16.35 11.46 -29.39
CA ALA A 116 -17.23 12.50 -29.93
C ALA A 116 -16.83 13.91 -29.41
N GLY A 117 -16.39 13.98 -28.16
CA GLY A 117 -15.87 15.20 -27.54
C GLY A 117 -14.63 15.75 -28.24
N ARG A 118 -13.69 14.89 -28.66
CA ARG A 118 -12.53 15.29 -29.46
C ARG A 118 -12.95 15.89 -30.81
N GLU A 119 -13.89 15.27 -31.51
CA GLU A 119 -14.37 15.77 -32.81
C GLU A 119 -15.03 17.14 -32.69
N ARG A 120 -15.82 17.34 -31.63
CA ARG A 120 -16.39 18.66 -31.29
C ARG A 120 -15.30 19.67 -30.96
N LEU A 121 -14.31 19.29 -30.16
CA LEU A 121 -13.18 20.16 -29.82
C LEU A 121 -12.39 20.56 -31.07
N ALA A 122 -12.18 19.64 -32.01
CA ALA A 122 -11.55 19.92 -33.30
C ALA A 122 -12.32 21.01 -34.08
N ARG A 123 -13.65 20.93 -34.15
CA ARG A 123 -14.49 21.96 -34.80
C ARG A 123 -14.32 23.35 -34.16
N ILE A 124 -14.35 23.43 -32.83
CA ILE A 124 -14.13 24.70 -32.11
C ILE A 124 -12.74 25.27 -32.41
N VAL A 125 -11.73 24.41 -32.47
CA VAL A 125 -10.35 24.84 -32.72
C VAL A 125 -10.16 25.26 -34.18
N ALA A 126 -10.78 24.59 -35.14
CA ALA A 126 -10.76 24.98 -36.55
C ALA A 126 -11.43 26.37 -36.77
N GLU A 127 -12.52 26.64 -36.05
CA GLU A 127 -13.27 27.89 -36.13
C GLU A 127 -12.54 29.06 -35.44
N HIS A 128 -12.09 28.87 -34.21
CA HIS A 128 -11.55 29.96 -33.39
C HIS A 128 -10.02 30.06 -33.38
N ARG A 129 -9.32 29.06 -33.92
CA ARG A 129 -7.86 28.98 -34.09
C ARG A 129 -7.05 29.45 -32.86
N PRO A 130 -7.29 28.90 -31.65
CA PRO A 130 -6.45 29.18 -30.49
C PRO A 130 -5.00 28.75 -30.73
N ALA A 131 -4.05 29.44 -30.09
CA ALA A 131 -2.63 29.06 -30.14
C ALA A 131 -2.31 27.83 -29.27
N VAL A 132 -3.12 27.59 -28.24
CA VAL A 132 -3.01 26.46 -27.31
C VAL A 132 -4.39 25.94 -26.93
N VAL A 133 -4.53 24.61 -26.91
CA VAL A 133 -5.66 23.90 -26.30
C VAL A 133 -5.13 23.13 -25.10
N ALA A 134 -5.66 23.43 -23.92
CA ALA A 134 -5.23 22.86 -22.65
C ALA A 134 -6.35 22.00 -22.05
N VAL A 135 -6.18 20.68 -22.05
CA VAL A 135 -7.14 19.74 -21.47
C VAL A 135 -6.84 19.57 -19.99
N ALA A 136 -7.80 19.97 -19.15
CA ALA A 136 -7.71 19.95 -17.70
C ALA A 136 -8.03 18.54 -17.15
N GLY A 137 -7.04 17.64 -17.24
CA GLY A 137 -7.11 16.25 -16.82
C GLY A 137 -6.38 15.33 -17.80
N VAL A 138 -5.23 14.80 -17.41
CA VAL A 138 -4.42 13.92 -18.27
C VAL A 138 -5.15 12.65 -18.68
N THR A 139 -5.95 12.04 -17.79
CA THR A 139 -6.72 10.84 -18.12
C THR A 139 -7.76 11.11 -19.22
N ALA A 140 -8.51 12.20 -19.10
CA ALA A 140 -9.47 12.61 -20.14
C ALA A 140 -8.76 12.92 -21.47
N TYR A 141 -7.57 13.52 -21.43
CA TYR A 141 -6.73 13.68 -22.61
C TYR A 141 -6.36 12.33 -23.23
N ARG A 142 -5.86 11.37 -22.44
CA ARG A 142 -5.46 10.04 -22.91
C ARG A 142 -6.62 9.32 -23.62
N HIS A 143 -7.83 9.40 -23.06
CA HIS A 143 -9.03 8.82 -23.66
C HIS A 143 -9.44 9.54 -24.95
N ALA A 144 -9.62 10.87 -24.91
CA ALA A 144 -10.10 11.63 -26.06
C ALA A 144 -9.13 11.56 -27.25
N PHE A 145 -7.82 11.53 -26.98
CA PHE A 145 -6.79 11.55 -28.02
C PHE A 145 -6.21 10.17 -28.36
N ALA A 146 -6.65 9.11 -27.69
CA ALA A 146 -6.13 7.75 -27.83
C ALA A 146 -4.61 7.64 -27.58
N GLU A 147 -4.10 8.41 -26.62
CA GLU A 147 -2.68 8.47 -26.25
C GLU A 147 -2.45 8.00 -24.82
N PRO A 148 -2.43 6.68 -24.54
CA PRO A 148 -2.39 6.16 -23.16
C PRO A 148 -1.14 6.56 -22.38
N ARG A 149 -0.06 6.96 -23.07
CA ARG A 149 1.22 7.37 -22.47
C ARG A 149 1.41 8.89 -22.36
N ALA A 150 0.39 9.69 -22.69
CA ALA A 150 0.49 11.15 -22.58
C ALA A 150 0.87 11.55 -21.16
N VAL A 151 1.87 12.42 -21.02
CA VAL A 151 2.34 12.99 -19.75
C VAL A 151 1.82 14.42 -19.59
N LEU A 152 1.91 14.98 -18.39
CA LEU A 152 1.55 16.37 -18.16
C LEU A 152 2.48 17.33 -18.94
N GLY A 153 1.91 18.41 -19.50
CA GLY A 153 2.62 19.42 -20.27
C GLY A 153 2.30 19.40 -21.77
N PRO A 154 3.18 19.97 -22.62
CA PRO A 154 2.97 20.04 -24.05
C PRO A 154 2.99 18.65 -24.70
N GLN A 155 2.16 18.47 -25.71
CA GLN A 155 2.03 17.23 -26.46
C GLN A 155 2.59 17.43 -27.87
N GLU A 156 3.14 16.36 -28.45
CA GLU A 156 3.74 16.41 -29.79
C GLU A 156 2.70 16.64 -30.89
N GLN A 157 1.50 16.08 -30.72
CA GLN A 157 0.40 16.25 -31.65
C GLN A 157 -0.22 17.66 -31.57
N LEU A 158 -0.72 18.12 -32.72
CA LEU A 158 -1.50 19.34 -32.84
C LEU A 158 -2.98 18.98 -33.08
N LEU A 159 -3.88 19.84 -32.63
CA LEU A 159 -5.30 19.77 -32.96
C LEU A 159 -5.64 20.95 -33.86
N GLU A 160 -5.94 20.71 -35.14
CA GLU A 160 -6.26 21.76 -36.11
C GLU A 160 -5.24 22.93 -36.12
N GLY A 161 -3.96 22.60 -35.96
CA GLY A 161 -2.85 23.57 -35.90
C GLY A 161 -2.59 24.20 -34.52
N ALA A 162 -3.45 23.98 -33.53
CA ALA A 162 -3.22 24.41 -32.15
C ALA A 162 -2.34 23.41 -31.38
N ARG A 163 -1.44 23.89 -30.53
CA ARG A 163 -0.64 23.02 -29.65
C ARG A 163 -1.49 22.46 -28.53
N LEU A 164 -1.36 21.16 -28.29
CA LEU A 164 -2.06 20.47 -27.22
C LEU A 164 -1.25 20.46 -25.93
N TRP A 165 -1.95 20.64 -24.81
CA TRP A 165 -1.40 20.57 -23.47
C TRP A 165 -2.28 19.69 -22.61
N ALA A 166 -1.69 18.70 -21.93
CA ALA A 166 -2.36 17.92 -20.90
C ALA A 166 -2.03 18.52 -19.53
N LEU A 167 -3.04 19.00 -18.82
CA LEU A 167 -2.89 19.65 -17.51
C LEU A 167 -3.41 18.75 -16.38
N PRO A 168 -2.95 18.94 -15.13
CA PRO A 168 -3.54 18.25 -13.99
C PRO A 168 -5.00 18.68 -13.79
N SER A 169 -5.81 17.82 -13.17
CA SER A 169 -7.23 18.12 -12.93
C SER A 169 -7.39 19.15 -11.80
N PRO A 170 -8.13 20.25 -12.02
CA PRO A 170 -8.39 21.26 -10.98
C PRO A 170 -9.49 20.84 -9.99
N SER A 171 -10.17 19.71 -10.23
CA SER A 171 -11.21 19.18 -9.35
C SER A 171 -10.64 18.85 -7.98
N GLY A 172 -11.36 19.22 -6.91
CA GLY A 172 -11.00 18.82 -5.54
C GLY A 172 -11.19 17.32 -5.27
N LEU A 173 -11.95 16.62 -6.12
CA LEU A 173 -12.26 15.19 -5.98
C LEU A 173 -11.12 14.26 -6.44
N ASN A 174 -10.14 14.76 -7.21
CA ASN A 174 -9.03 13.98 -7.80
C ASN A 174 -7.66 14.66 -7.53
N ALA A 175 -7.37 15.01 -6.27
CA ALA A 175 -6.33 15.99 -5.94
C ALA A 175 -4.90 15.42 -5.84
N HIS A 176 -4.30 15.00 -6.96
CA HIS A 176 -2.87 14.65 -7.03
C HIS A 176 -1.93 15.87 -7.23
N ALA A 177 -2.47 17.05 -7.55
CA ALA A 177 -1.70 18.27 -7.79
C ALA A 177 -2.12 19.38 -6.81
N SER A 178 -1.15 20.11 -6.26
CA SER A 178 -1.43 21.27 -5.41
C SER A 178 -1.96 22.46 -6.23
N ARG A 179 -2.50 23.48 -5.56
CA ARG A 179 -2.94 24.71 -6.24
C ARG A 179 -1.76 25.43 -6.94
N ALA A 180 -0.57 25.38 -6.33
CA ALA A 180 0.64 25.95 -6.92
C ALA A 180 1.06 25.18 -8.18
N ASP A 181 0.93 23.86 -8.21
CA ASP A 181 1.23 23.04 -9.40
C ASP A 181 0.24 23.34 -10.54
N LEU A 182 -1.05 23.46 -10.20
CA LEU A 182 -2.07 23.89 -11.17
C LEU A 182 -1.76 25.28 -11.73
N ALA A 183 -1.41 26.24 -10.87
CA ALA A 183 -1.03 27.59 -11.30
C ALA A 183 0.21 27.57 -12.20
N ALA A 184 1.23 26.77 -11.86
CA ALA A 184 2.43 26.62 -12.68
C ALA A 184 2.12 26.02 -14.06
N ALA A 185 1.27 25.00 -14.11
CA ALA A 185 0.84 24.34 -15.35
C ALA A 185 0.00 25.27 -16.24
N PHE A 186 -0.96 25.99 -15.67
CA PHE A 186 -1.73 27.02 -16.38
C PHE A 186 -0.84 28.17 -16.86
N ALA A 187 0.12 28.62 -16.06
CA ALA A 187 1.07 29.66 -16.47
C ALA A 187 1.97 29.20 -17.63
N ALA A 188 2.37 27.92 -17.67
CA ALA A 188 3.14 27.36 -18.77
C ALA A 188 2.32 27.32 -20.07
N ALA A 189 1.08 26.83 -20.03
CA ALA A 189 0.16 26.88 -21.17
C ALA A 189 -0.16 28.33 -21.61
N GLY A 190 -0.29 29.24 -20.64
CA GLY A 190 -0.50 30.66 -20.83
C GLY A 190 0.66 31.38 -21.52
N ARG A 191 1.89 31.08 -21.12
CA ARG A 191 3.11 31.57 -21.81
C ARG A 191 3.20 31.01 -23.22
N ALA A 192 2.89 29.73 -23.41
CA ALA A 192 2.84 29.15 -24.74
C ALA A 192 1.80 29.88 -25.61
N ALA A 193 0.59 30.12 -25.10
CA ALA A 193 -0.44 30.91 -25.77
C ALA A 193 -0.05 32.38 -25.98
N GLY A 194 1.03 32.85 -25.32
CA GLY A 194 1.56 34.21 -25.31
C GLY A 194 0.71 35.22 -24.55
N LEU A 195 -0.04 34.74 -23.55
CA LEU A 195 -0.84 35.54 -22.61
C LEU A 195 -0.02 36.04 -21.41
N LEU A 196 1.16 35.48 -21.19
CA LEU A 196 2.09 35.83 -20.11
C LEU A 196 3.50 36.06 -20.69
N PRO A 197 4.33 36.91 -20.05
CA PRO A 197 5.69 37.17 -20.50
C PRO A 197 6.59 35.92 -20.40
N GLY A 198 7.31 35.62 -21.48
CA GLY A 198 8.27 34.49 -21.62
C GLY A 198 8.74 34.31 -23.07
N SER A 199 10.02 33.98 -23.29
CA SER A 199 10.73 34.06 -24.58
C SER A 199 10.21 33.12 -25.68
N PRO A 200 10.14 33.54 -26.96
CA PRO A 200 9.85 32.67 -28.11
C PRO A 200 11.14 32.10 -28.76
N ALA A 201 11.01 30.92 -29.40
CA ALA A 201 11.99 30.14 -30.21
C ALA A 201 13.05 29.35 -29.40
N GLY A 202 13.47 28.11 -29.70
CA GLY A 202 13.24 27.17 -30.81
C GLY A 202 14.49 26.26 -30.93
N GLY A 203 14.32 24.94 -31.13
CA GLY A 203 15.40 24.03 -31.58
C GLY A 203 16.08 23.14 -30.52
N ASP A 204 15.58 21.90 -30.42
CA ASP A 204 16.30 20.61 -30.42
C ASP A 204 15.77 19.61 -29.39
N GLY A 205 15.33 18.46 -29.91
CA GLY A 205 14.75 17.36 -29.17
C GLY A 205 15.75 16.72 -28.23
N THR A 206 15.68 17.07 -26.95
CA THR A 206 16.23 16.27 -25.86
C THR A 206 15.34 16.47 -24.63
N PRO A 207 14.83 15.39 -23.99
CA PRO A 207 13.99 15.52 -22.80
C PRO A 207 14.81 16.11 -21.64
N PRO A 208 14.30 17.08 -20.86
CA PRO A 208 15.08 17.69 -19.79
C PRO A 208 15.27 16.71 -18.64
N GLY A 209 16.51 16.24 -18.49
CA GLY A 209 16.99 15.59 -17.30
C GLY A 209 17.07 16.55 -16.10
N ARG A 210 16.83 15.98 -14.92
CA ARG A 210 17.18 16.43 -13.56
C ARG A 210 17.64 17.89 -13.43
N ILE A 211 16.77 18.73 -12.88
CA ILE A 211 17.18 19.96 -12.22
C ILE A 211 17.90 19.58 -10.92
N ARG A 212 19.24 19.59 -10.97
CA ARG A 212 20.08 19.66 -9.76
C ARG A 212 19.83 21.02 -9.09
N ARG A 213 19.36 21.02 -7.84
CA ARG A 213 19.42 22.23 -7.01
C ARG A 213 20.88 22.50 -6.63
N ALA A 214 21.31 23.72 -6.91
CA ALA A 214 22.62 24.24 -6.55
C ALA A 214 22.79 24.23 -5.03
N GLY A 215 23.85 23.55 -4.57
CA GLY A 215 24.32 23.65 -3.20
C GLY A 215 24.83 25.07 -2.91
N ARG A 216 24.33 25.67 -1.83
CA ARG A 216 24.95 26.84 -1.22
C ARG A 216 26.14 26.35 -0.39
N ASN A 217 27.32 26.39 -0.99
CA ASN A 217 28.58 26.36 -0.25
C ASN A 217 28.80 27.73 0.40
N GLY A 218 28.51 27.83 1.70
CA GLY A 218 29.09 28.83 2.58
C GLY A 218 30.07 28.12 3.52
N ARG A 219 31.31 27.93 3.06
CA ARG A 219 32.42 27.52 3.92
C ARG A 219 32.85 28.72 4.76
N THR A 220 32.81 28.58 6.07
CA THR A 220 33.72 29.27 6.99
C THR A 220 34.46 28.20 7.77
N ASP A 221 35.74 28.08 7.47
CA ASP A 221 36.72 27.27 8.20
C ASP A 221 36.89 27.85 9.60
N MET A 222 36.90 27.01 10.65
CA MET A 222 37.65 27.22 11.89
C MET A 222 37.89 25.85 12.57
N ASN A 223 39.16 25.52 12.72
CA ASN A 223 39.68 24.33 13.40
C ASN A 223 39.48 24.37 14.92
N GLY A 224 39.29 23.18 15.50
CA GLY A 224 39.87 22.75 16.78
C GLY A 224 39.06 23.06 18.04
N THR A 225 38.61 22.02 18.77
CA THR A 225 39.36 21.37 19.86
C THR A 225 38.53 20.24 20.49
N ASP A 226 39.24 19.19 20.91
CA ASP A 226 38.82 18.08 21.78
C ASP A 226 37.92 18.50 22.97
N SER A 227 36.94 17.67 23.30
CA SER A 227 36.72 17.24 24.69
C SER A 227 35.81 16.01 24.78
N THR A 228 36.36 14.97 25.40
CA THR A 228 35.78 13.67 25.77
C THR A 228 34.89 13.73 27.03
N ALA A 229 33.78 13.00 27.05
CA ALA A 229 33.12 12.32 28.18
C ALA A 229 31.94 11.50 27.59
N GLY A 230 31.79 10.17 27.66
CA GLY A 230 32.06 9.18 28.72
C GLY A 230 30.76 8.91 29.50
N THR A 231 29.93 7.91 29.14
CA THR A 231 29.77 6.58 29.81
C THR A 231 28.53 5.81 29.25
N PRO A 232 28.21 4.56 29.66
CA PRO A 232 28.40 3.25 28.97
C PRO A 232 27.05 2.65 28.45
N GLY A 233 26.90 1.56 27.71
CA GLY A 233 27.74 0.45 27.27
C GLY A 233 26.83 -0.80 27.15
N GLU A 234 26.68 -1.35 25.93
CA GLU A 234 26.51 -2.79 25.69
C GLU A 234 27.20 -3.09 24.34
N GLN A 235 28.31 -3.81 24.42
CA GLN A 235 29.21 -4.10 23.30
C GLN A 235 28.70 -5.34 22.56
N HIS A 236 28.27 -5.16 21.31
CA HIS A 236 28.19 -6.25 20.33
C HIS A 236 29.62 -6.59 19.85
N PRO A 237 30.00 -7.86 19.72
CA PRO A 237 31.29 -8.19 19.12
C PRO A 237 31.25 -7.86 17.62
N ASP A 238 32.15 -6.97 17.20
CA ASP A 238 32.41 -6.58 15.82
C ASP A 238 32.78 -7.82 14.99
N LEU A 239 31.95 -8.15 14.00
CA LEU A 239 32.36 -8.89 12.81
C LEU A 239 32.57 -7.89 11.67
N PRO A 240 33.59 -8.08 10.82
CA PRO A 240 34.04 -7.04 9.91
C PRO A 240 32.97 -6.68 8.89
N ASP A 241 32.69 -5.37 8.83
CA ASP A 241 31.90 -4.69 7.83
C ASP A 241 32.59 -4.84 6.45
N SER A 242 32.25 -5.91 5.71
CA SER A 242 32.62 -6.02 4.30
C SER A 242 31.47 -5.52 3.45
N ALA A 243 31.68 -4.39 2.78
CA ALA A 243 30.81 -3.85 1.73
C ALA A 243 30.43 -4.94 0.69
N PRO A 244 29.23 -4.88 0.07
CA PRO A 244 28.80 -5.86 -0.91
C PRO A 244 29.54 -5.62 -2.23
N GLY A 245 30.69 -6.27 -2.38
CA GLY A 245 31.51 -6.26 -3.58
C GLY A 245 31.94 -7.68 -3.93
N ALA A 246 31.50 -8.14 -5.10
CA ALA A 246 31.69 -9.49 -5.67
C ALA A 246 30.91 -10.61 -4.96
N ALA A 247 29.99 -11.23 -5.70
CA ALA A 247 29.45 -12.53 -5.33
C ALA A 247 30.64 -13.49 -5.17
N ALA A 248 30.99 -13.82 -3.93
CA ALA A 248 31.91 -14.92 -3.66
C ALA A 248 31.38 -16.16 -4.40
N GLU A 249 32.27 -16.99 -4.96
CA GLU A 249 31.85 -18.22 -5.65
C GLU A 249 30.93 -19.06 -4.75
N PRO A 250 29.91 -19.75 -5.31
CA PRO A 250 29.11 -20.66 -4.50
C PRO A 250 30.05 -21.65 -3.81
N PRO A 251 29.82 -21.98 -2.53
CA PRO A 251 30.62 -22.98 -1.88
C PRO A 251 30.49 -24.29 -2.66
N GLY A 252 31.62 -24.93 -2.96
CA GLY A 252 31.63 -26.27 -3.55
C GLY A 252 30.86 -27.27 -2.67
N ALA A 253 30.55 -28.44 -3.24
CA ALA A 253 29.69 -29.45 -2.60
C ALA A 253 30.04 -29.70 -1.12
N ARG A 254 29.03 -29.62 -0.24
CA ARG A 254 29.14 -29.81 1.21
C ARG A 254 27.96 -30.62 1.74
N ALA A 255 28.24 -31.57 2.61
CA ALA A 255 27.22 -32.32 3.33
C ALA A 255 26.90 -31.67 4.68
N PHE A 256 25.61 -31.58 5.01
CA PHE A 256 25.09 -31.25 6.32
C PHE A 256 24.51 -32.51 6.93
N VAL A 257 25.01 -32.91 8.09
CA VAL A 257 24.79 -34.25 8.64
C VAL A 257 24.34 -34.18 10.09
N ASN A 258 23.72 -35.26 10.59
CA ASN A 258 23.33 -35.40 12.00
C ASN A 258 22.32 -34.30 12.40
N GLY A 259 21.29 -34.08 11.58
CA GLY A 259 20.18 -33.17 11.90
C GLY A 259 18.86 -33.93 12.02
N LYS A 260 17.85 -33.25 12.58
CA LYS A 260 16.43 -33.61 12.45
C LYS A 260 15.83 -32.72 11.37
N VAL A 261 15.92 -33.13 10.11
CA VAL A 261 15.66 -32.26 8.95
C VAL A 261 14.22 -32.43 8.49
N PHE A 262 13.36 -31.47 8.83
CA PHE A 262 12.01 -31.39 8.28
C PHE A 262 12.09 -31.03 6.80
N THR A 263 11.49 -31.83 5.94
CA THR A 263 11.63 -31.66 4.48
C THR A 263 10.69 -30.61 3.90
N GLY A 264 9.60 -30.28 4.60
CA GLY A 264 8.55 -29.39 4.10
C GLY A 264 7.61 -30.01 3.06
N THR A 265 7.67 -31.34 2.84
CA THR A 265 6.80 -32.04 1.88
C THR A 265 5.61 -32.76 2.50
N GLY A 266 5.60 -32.90 3.82
CA GLY A 266 4.56 -33.53 4.62
C GLY A 266 4.78 -33.24 6.11
N PRO A 267 3.77 -33.45 6.97
CA PRO A 267 3.78 -32.86 8.32
C PRO A 267 4.66 -33.67 9.28
N GLU A 268 5.08 -34.86 8.85
CA GLU A 268 5.91 -35.81 9.58
C GLU A 268 7.10 -36.28 8.72
N ASP A 269 7.40 -35.58 7.62
CA ASP A 269 8.45 -35.98 6.68
C ASP A 269 9.83 -35.45 7.11
N PHE A 270 10.68 -36.34 7.62
CA PHE A 270 12.03 -36.02 8.07
C PHE A 270 13.12 -36.86 7.37
N VAL A 271 14.29 -36.24 7.24
CA VAL A 271 15.56 -36.91 6.92
C VAL A 271 16.63 -36.52 7.95
N SER A 272 17.83 -37.09 7.88
CA SER A 272 18.91 -36.79 8.84
C SER A 272 20.17 -36.16 8.23
N ALA A 273 20.22 -36.01 6.91
CA ALA A 273 21.28 -35.31 6.20
C ALA A 273 20.85 -34.81 4.81
N PHE A 274 21.62 -33.86 4.28
CA PHE A 274 21.49 -33.35 2.91
C PHE A 274 22.83 -32.83 2.37
N VAL A 275 22.95 -32.73 1.05
CA VAL A 275 24.11 -32.15 0.35
C VAL A 275 23.68 -30.89 -0.36
N VAL A 276 24.50 -29.84 -0.22
CA VAL A 276 24.36 -28.58 -0.93
C VAL A 276 25.53 -28.42 -1.89
N GLU A 277 25.23 -28.09 -3.14
CA GLU A 277 26.20 -27.81 -4.20
C GLU A 277 25.62 -26.69 -5.07
N ASP A 278 26.45 -25.67 -5.37
CA ASP A 278 26.06 -24.53 -6.20
C ASP A 278 24.74 -23.86 -5.78
N GLY A 279 24.52 -23.78 -4.48
CA GLY A 279 23.34 -23.16 -3.88
C GLY A 279 22.04 -23.98 -3.99
N HIS A 280 22.12 -25.26 -4.37
CA HIS A 280 20.99 -26.16 -4.48
C HIS A 280 21.19 -27.42 -3.63
N PHE A 281 20.09 -28.00 -3.17
CA PHE A 281 20.14 -29.35 -2.61
C PHE A 281 20.38 -30.33 -3.75
N THR A 282 21.38 -31.20 -3.65
CA THR A 282 21.67 -32.23 -4.68
C THR A 282 21.39 -33.64 -4.18
N TRP A 283 21.31 -33.83 -2.86
CA TRP A 283 20.98 -35.10 -2.22
C TRP A 283 20.34 -34.87 -0.85
N THR A 284 19.42 -35.73 -0.43
CA THR A 284 18.75 -35.72 0.88
C THR A 284 18.48 -37.16 1.32
N GLY A 285 18.72 -37.51 2.58
CA GLY A 285 18.48 -38.88 3.04
C GLY A 285 19.04 -39.17 4.44
N PRO A 286 19.21 -40.46 4.78
CA PRO A 286 19.78 -40.90 6.05
C PRO A 286 21.27 -40.52 6.18
N HIS A 287 21.70 -40.07 7.36
CA HIS A 287 23.07 -39.67 7.67
C HIS A 287 24.12 -40.69 7.18
N GLU A 288 23.85 -41.97 7.37
CA GLU A 288 24.72 -43.10 7.01
C GLU A 288 24.91 -43.28 5.50
N GLU A 289 24.01 -42.73 4.68
CA GLU A 289 24.03 -42.82 3.21
C GLU A 289 24.64 -41.58 2.53
N VAL A 290 25.13 -40.62 3.32
CA VAL A 290 25.74 -39.38 2.79
C VAL A 290 26.92 -39.70 1.87
N PRO A 291 26.98 -39.13 0.65
CA PRO A 291 28.09 -39.34 -0.28
C PRO A 291 29.48 -39.11 0.34
N ALA A 292 30.40 -40.03 0.08
CA ALA A 292 31.77 -39.97 0.60
C ALA A 292 32.61 -38.85 -0.04
N GLY A 293 33.63 -38.37 0.66
CA GLY A 293 34.59 -37.39 0.14
C GLY A 293 34.15 -35.93 0.20
N LEU A 294 32.93 -35.64 0.65
CA LEU A 294 32.44 -34.27 0.84
C LEU A 294 32.86 -33.69 2.21
N PRO A 295 33.22 -32.39 2.28
CA PRO A 295 33.28 -31.66 3.54
C PRO A 295 31.96 -31.77 4.31
N ARG A 296 32.04 -32.05 5.62
CA ARG A 296 30.87 -32.27 6.48
C ARG A 296 30.68 -31.12 7.47
N THR A 297 29.44 -30.68 7.62
CA THR A 297 28.99 -29.80 8.70
C THR A 297 28.06 -30.60 9.59
N ASP A 298 28.51 -30.87 10.81
CA ASP A 298 27.69 -31.55 11.83
C ASP A 298 26.68 -30.56 12.42
N LEU A 299 25.40 -30.95 12.41
CA LEU A 299 24.29 -30.17 12.94
C LEU A 299 23.99 -30.51 14.41
N GLY A 300 24.69 -31.47 15.02
CA GLY A 300 24.61 -31.77 16.45
C GLY A 300 23.22 -32.25 16.91
N GLY A 301 22.45 -32.88 16.02
CA GLY A 301 21.08 -33.31 16.27
C GLY A 301 20.03 -32.19 16.13
N ALA A 302 20.43 -30.98 15.72
CA ALA A 302 19.53 -29.83 15.61
C ALA A 302 18.40 -30.07 14.62
N THR A 303 17.23 -29.49 14.92
CA THR A 303 16.13 -29.41 13.95
C THR A 303 16.52 -28.46 12.82
N VAL A 304 16.26 -28.86 11.57
CA VAL A 304 16.43 -28.02 10.39
C VAL A 304 15.09 -27.91 9.68
N LEU A 305 14.72 -26.70 9.29
CA LEU A 305 13.52 -26.43 8.49
C LEU A 305 13.93 -25.86 7.12
N PRO A 306 13.11 -26.04 6.07
CA PRO A 306 13.26 -25.23 4.86
C PRO A 306 13.20 -23.74 5.23
N GLY A 307 13.83 -22.88 4.44
CA GLY A 307 13.72 -21.45 4.64
C GLY A 307 12.24 -21.03 4.64
N LEU A 308 11.87 -20.20 5.62
CA LEU A 308 10.47 -19.83 5.87
C LEU A 308 10.01 -18.81 4.84
N LEU A 309 8.71 -18.82 4.55
CA LEU A 309 8.09 -17.99 3.53
C LEU A 309 6.94 -17.17 4.09
N ASP A 310 6.99 -15.85 3.92
CA ASP A 310 5.89 -14.96 4.28
C ASP A 310 5.13 -14.51 3.03
N VAL A 311 4.08 -15.23 2.69
CA VAL A 311 3.42 -15.12 1.38
C VAL A 311 2.31 -14.07 1.33
N HIS A 312 2.21 -13.22 2.36
CA HIS A 312 1.44 -11.97 2.38
C HIS A 312 2.04 -11.02 3.43
N THR A 313 2.81 -10.04 2.97
CA THR A 313 3.45 -9.03 3.81
C THR A 313 3.64 -7.73 3.02
N HIS A 314 4.03 -6.64 3.67
CA HIS A 314 4.18 -5.31 3.07
C HIS A 314 5.56 -4.71 3.36
N PRO A 315 6.67 -5.30 2.87
CA PRO A 315 8.02 -4.77 3.08
C PRO A 315 8.18 -3.33 2.57
N MET A 316 7.45 -2.91 1.54
CA MET A 316 7.41 -1.51 1.09
C MET A 316 6.85 -0.59 2.19
N PHE A 317 5.77 -1.02 2.84
CA PHE A 317 5.20 -0.26 3.94
C PHE A 317 6.10 -0.25 5.17
N MET A 318 6.75 -1.38 5.49
CA MET A 318 7.76 -1.44 6.55
C MET A 318 8.93 -0.48 6.28
N ALA A 319 9.38 -0.35 5.03
CA ALA A 319 10.44 0.58 4.66
C ALA A 319 10.00 2.05 4.79
N VAL A 320 8.75 2.39 4.46
CA VAL A 320 8.18 3.72 4.74
C VAL A 320 8.20 4.01 6.24
N LEU A 321 7.85 3.02 7.06
CA LEU A 321 7.77 3.13 8.51
C LEU A 321 9.10 2.99 9.24
N ALA A 322 10.23 2.73 8.55
CA ALA A 322 11.50 2.37 9.19
C ALA A 322 12.03 3.40 10.21
N ASP A 323 11.73 4.69 10.00
CA ASP A 323 12.11 5.76 10.92
C ASP A 323 11.05 6.02 12.02
N SER A 324 9.86 5.43 11.90
CA SER A 324 8.81 5.63 12.89
C SER A 324 9.11 4.81 14.14
N VAL A 325 8.83 5.38 15.31
CA VAL A 325 8.86 4.64 16.57
C VAL A 325 7.80 3.52 16.51
N PRO A 326 8.18 2.25 16.72
CA PRO A 326 7.20 1.17 16.85
C PRO A 326 6.45 1.32 18.17
N LEU A 327 5.15 1.54 18.10
CA LEU A 327 4.26 1.76 19.26
C LEU A 327 3.29 0.61 19.46
N LEU A 328 3.70 -0.59 19.07
CA LEU A 328 2.86 -1.79 19.01
C LEU A 328 2.80 -2.51 20.38
N PRO A 329 1.69 -3.20 20.69
CA PRO A 329 1.64 -4.15 21.79
C PRO A 329 2.65 -5.31 21.62
N PRO A 330 3.12 -5.92 22.71
CA PRO A 330 2.89 -5.55 24.11
C PRO A 330 3.88 -4.48 24.62
N ALA A 331 4.76 -3.97 23.75
CA ALA A 331 5.82 -3.03 24.13
C ALA A 331 5.28 -1.66 24.58
N VAL A 332 4.12 -1.26 24.06
CA VAL A 332 3.41 -0.03 24.46
C VAL A 332 2.01 -0.40 24.93
N GLY A 333 1.71 -0.10 26.20
CA GLY A 333 0.44 -0.43 26.85
C GLY A 333 -0.30 0.75 27.49
N SER A 334 0.25 1.96 27.36
CA SER A 334 -0.31 3.19 27.92
C SER A 334 0.12 4.42 27.12
N CYS A 335 -0.57 5.54 27.33
CA CYS A 335 -0.18 6.82 26.73
C CYS A 335 1.19 7.28 27.28
N ALA A 336 1.49 6.98 28.55
CA ALA A 336 2.80 7.26 29.14
C ALA A 336 3.95 6.51 28.43
N ASP A 337 3.77 5.22 28.13
CA ASP A 337 4.77 4.43 27.38
C ASP A 337 4.99 4.99 25.98
N LEU A 338 3.89 5.38 25.30
CA LEU A 338 3.96 6.01 23.98
C LEU A 338 4.78 7.30 24.01
N VAL A 339 4.53 8.18 24.99
CA VAL A 339 5.28 9.44 25.12
C VAL A 339 6.76 9.17 25.43
N ALA A 340 7.05 8.18 26.28
CA ALA A 340 8.43 7.80 26.58
C ALA A 340 9.16 7.27 25.34
N ALA A 341 8.50 6.41 24.55
CA ALA A 341 9.06 5.87 23.30
C ALA A 341 9.32 6.97 22.26
N LEU A 342 8.39 7.91 22.09
CA LEU A 342 8.56 9.05 21.17
C LEU A 342 9.70 9.99 21.58
N ARG A 343 9.93 10.19 22.88
CA ARG A 343 11.06 10.99 23.38
C ARG A 343 12.42 10.33 23.12
N ALA A 344 12.45 9.01 22.94
CA ALA A 344 13.67 8.29 22.58
C ALA A 344 13.95 8.30 21.06
N HIS A 345 13.06 8.88 20.25
CA HIS A 345 13.26 8.99 18.81
C HIS A 345 14.51 9.81 18.48
N PRO A 346 15.38 9.40 17.52
CA PRO A 346 16.63 10.10 17.23
C PRO A 346 16.48 11.56 16.82
N ALA A 347 15.35 11.94 16.22
CA ALA A 347 15.06 13.33 15.86
C ALA A 347 14.52 14.19 17.03
N ALA A 348 14.23 13.60 18.19
CA ALA A 348 13.76 14.35 19.34
C ALA A 348 14.82 15.36 19.80
N GLY A 349 14.43 16.64 19.87
CA GLY A 349 15.31 17.76 20.25
C GLY A 349 16.22 18.28 19.13
N THR A 350 16.13 17.77 17.90
CA THR A 350 17.02 18.17 16.79
C THR A 350 16.61 19.45 16.06
N GLY A 351 15.39 19.96 16.32
CA GLY A 351 14.91 21.24 15.81
C GLY A 351 13.50 21.18 15.21
N PRO A 352 12.82 22.34 15.04
CA PRO A 352 11.39 22.41 14.71
C PRO A 352 11.02 21.87 13.32
N GLU A 353 11.99 21.73 12.42
CA GLU A 353 11.78 21.20 11.07
C GLU A 353 11.81 19.66 11.02
N ALA A 354 12.32 19.01 12.07
CA ALA A 354 12.46 17.55 12.13
C ALA A 354 11.20 16.92 12.73
N TRP A 355 10.66 15.92 12.03
CA TRP A 355 9.48 15.17 12.47
C TRP A 355 9.83 14.05 13.44
N ILE A 356 8.93 13.80 14.38
CA ILE A 356 8.90 12.60 15.20
C ILE A 356 7.66 11.81 14.77
N THR A 357 7.86 10.63 14.19
CA THR A 357 6.76 9.78 13.75
C THR A 357 6.68 8.49 14.56
N GLY A 358 5.47 7.96 14.71
CA GLY A 358 5.22 6.68 15.36
C GLY A 358 4.12 5.91 14.66
N PHE A 359 4.11 4.59 14.82
CA PHE A 359 3.11 3.72 14.19
C PHE A 359 2.70 2.58 15.14
N GLY A 360 1.41 2.23 15.10
CA GLY A 360 0.95 0.94 15.59
C GLY A 360 0.36 0.93 17.00
N TYR A 361 0.06 2.09 17.58
CA TYR A 361 -0.60 2.11 18.90
C TYR A 361 -2.02 1.51 18.82
N ALA A 362 -2.40 0.80 19.88
CA ALA A 362 -3.70 0.19 20.05
C ALA A 362 -4.18 0.40 21.50
N GLU A 363 -5.04 1.39 21.68
CA GLU A 363 -5.36 2.05 22.96
C GLU A 363 -6.65 1.57 23.63
N THR A 364 -7.36 0.60 23.02
CA THR A 364 -8.68 0.14 23.48
C THR A 364 -8.73 -0.25 24.96
N ARG A 365 -7.63 -0.76 25.51
CA ARG A 365 -7.51 -1.16 26.94
C ARG A 365 -6.52 -0.32 27.75
N TRP A 366 -6.06 0.81 27.22
CA TRP A 366 -5.13 1.66 27.94
C TRP A 366 -5.81 2.25 29.18
N PRO A 367 -5.19 2.15 30.37
CA PRO A 367 -5.80 2.62 31.61
C PRO A 367 -5.98 4.14 31.64
N ASP A 368 -5.19 4.87 30.85
CA ASP A 368 -5.18 6.32 30.70
C ASP A 368 -5.92 6.82 29.44
N GLY A 369 -6.52 5.91 28.67
CA GLY A 369 -7.31 6.22 27.47
C GLY A 369 -6.47 6.61 26.23
N PRO A 370 -7.12 7.06 25.15
CA PRO A 370 -6.43 7.40 23.91
C PRO A 370 -5.50 8.62 24.07
N PRO A 371 -4.36 8.64 23.35
CA PRO A 371 -3.49 9.81 23.34
C PRO A 371 -4.19 11.03 22.74
N THR A 372 -3.83 12.23 23.22
CA THR A 372 -4.29 13.50 22.65
C THR A 372 -3.09 14.38 22.31
N ARG A 373 -3.29 15.46 21.55
CA ARG A 373 -2.27 16.47 21.24
C ARG A 373 -1.50 16.90 22.48
N ARG A 374 -2.15 16.97 23.65
CA ARG A 374 -1.50 17.42 24.91
C ARG A 374 -0.45 16.41 25.38
N ALA A 375 -0.71 15.11 25.19
CA ALA A 375 0.28 14.08 25.48
C ALA A 375 1.48 14.20 24.52
N LEU A 376 1.22 14.44 23.23
CA LEU A 376 2.29 14.60 22.25
C LEU A 376 3.02 15.95 22.37
N ASP A 377 2.36 17.01 22.85
CA ASP A 377 2.99 18.30 23.18
C ASP A 377 4.01 18.14 24.32
N ALA A 378 3.84 17.12 25.19
CA ALA A 378 4.83 16.76 26.20
C ALA A 378 6.06 16.06 25.61
N VAL A 379 5.98 15.51 24.39
CA VAL A 379 7.17 15.05 23.63
C VAL A 379 7.92 16.27 23.11
N SER A 380 7.20 17.17 22.43
CA SER A 380 7.73 18.46 21.96
C SER A 380 6.61 19.46 21.69
N ALA A 381 6.81 20.71 22.12
CA ALA A 381 5.87 21.81 21.85
C ALA A 381 6.09 22.48 20.48
N ASP A 382 7.30 22.32 19.92
CA ASP A 382 7.78 23.05 18.74
C ASP A 382 8.07 22.14 17.54
N GLN A 383 8.41 20.86 17.76
CA GLN A 383 8.61 19.89 16.68
C GLN A 383 7.30 19.19 16.32
N PRO A 384 6.99 18.97 15.04
CA PRO A 384 5.79 18.24 14.64
C PRO A 384 5.89 16.76 15.00
N VAL A 385 4.84 16.25 15.66
CA VAL A 385 4.71 14.83 16.03
C VAL A 385 3.44 14.28 15.38
N LEU A 386 3.57 13.17 14.66
CA LEU A 386 2.44 12.42 14.10
C LEU A 386 2.57 10.95 14.44
N VAL A 387 1.52 10.38 15.01
CA VAL A 387 1.46 8.98 15.38
C VAL A 387 0.26 8.32 14.72
N ARG A 388 0.51 7.28 13.91
CA ARG A 388 -0.53 6.47 13.28
C ARG A 388 -0.96 5.32 14.20
N ARG A 389 -2.27 5.09 14.26
CA ARG A 389 -2.89 3.97 14.99
C ARG A 389 -2.63 2.66 14.23
N ALA A 390 -2.71 1.52 14.92
CA ALA A 390 -2.52 0.20 14.33
C ALA A 390 -3.51 -0.13 13.19
N ASP A 391 -4.67 0.53 13.15
CA ASP A 391 -5.65 0.37 12.08
C ASP A 391 -5.19 0.91 10.70
N GLY A 392 -4.09 1.67 10.66
CA GLY A 392 -3.52 2.25 9.45
C GLY A 392 -4.27 3.44 8.84
N HIS A 393 -5.43 3.83 9.37
CA HIS A 393 -6.28 4.90 8.83
C HIS A 393 -6.69 5.96 9.85
N SER A 394 -6.28 5.82 11.11
CA SER A 394 -6.44 6.83 12.16
C SER A 394 -5.08 7.24 12.75
N GLY A 395 -5.06 8.35 13.49
CA GLY A 395 -3.86 8.77 14.20
C GLY A 395 -4.08 9.96 15.14
N VAL A 396 -2.99 10.40 15.75
CA VAL A 396 -2.97 11.58 16.62
C VAL A 396 -1.73 12.43 16.31
N CYS A 397 -1.87 13.74 16.37
CA CYS A 397 -0.79 14.69 16.17
C CYS A 397 -0.75 15.77 17.25
N ASN A 398 0.42 16.40 17.43
CA ASN A 398 0.60 17.47 18.42
C ASN A 398 0.18 18.85 17.89
N SER A 399 0.25 19.86 18.76
CA SER A 399 -0.10 21.23 18.41
C SER A 399 0.82 21.82 17.33
N ALA A 400 2.10 21.43 17.26
CA ALA A 400 3.01 21.87 16.21
C ALA A 400 2.62 21.35 14.83
N ALA A 401 2.26 20.07 14.72
CA ALA A 401 1.77 19.45 13.49
C ALA A 401 0.45 20.07 13.00
N LEU A 402 -0.50 20.34 13.91
CA LEU A 402 -1.75 21.04 13.57
C LEU A 402 -1.49 22.44 13.01
N ARG A 403 -0.59 23.22 13.64
CA ARG A 403 -0.20 24.55 13.14
C ARG A 403 0.43 24.48 11.75
N LEU A 404 1.33 23.51 11.55
CA LEU A 404 1.99 23.30 10.26
C LEU A 404 0.98 22.91 9.16
N ALA A 405 -0.05 22.15 9.51
CA ALA A 405 -1.15 21.79 8.62
C ALA A 405 -2.16 22.93 8.37
N GLY A 406 -2.05 24.03 9.10
CA GLY A 406 -3.02 25.14 9.04
C GLY A 406 -4.39 24.75 9.61
N LEU A 407 -4.43 23.81 10.56
CA LEU A 407 -5.65 23.34 11.20
C LEU A 407 -5.90 24.07 12.52
N ASP A 408 -7.14 24.54 12.70
CA ASP A 408 -7.58 25.18 13.94
C ASP A 408 -8.99 24.71 14.35
N ARG A 409 -9.51 25.29 15.43
CA ARG A 409 -10.84 24.97 15.96
C ARG A 409 -11.99 25.23 14.97
N ASN A 410 -11.79 26.00 13.91
CA ASN A 410 -12.81 26.30 12.89
C ASN A 410 -12.63 25.47 11.61
N SER A 411 -11.57 24.67 11.50
CA SER A 411 -11.34 23.79 10.34
C SER A 411 -12.51 22.81 10.16
N PRO A 412 -13.17 22.76 9.00
CA PRO A 412 -14.20 21.76 8.76
C PRO A 412 -13.58 20.36 8.64
N ASP A 413 -14.34 19.34 9.04
CA ASP A 413 -13.94 17.95 8.82
C ASP A 413 -13.81 17.64 7.32
N PRO A 414 -12.84 16.81 6.91
CA PRO A 414 -12.69 16.40 5.53
C PRO A 414 -13.82 15.46 5.08
N GLU A 415 -14.03 15.32 3.77
CA GLU A 415 -14.96 14.33 3.23
C GLU A 415 -14.46 12.92 3.59
N HIS A 416 -15.33 12.09 4.17
CA HIS A 416 -15.00 10.76 4.69
C HIS A 416 -13.92 10.72 5.79
N GLY A 417 -13.83 11.76 6.62
CA GLY A 417 -13.01 11.73 7.85
C GLY A 417 -13.43 12.80 8.84
N HIS A 418 -12.82 12.83 10.02
CA HIS A 418 -13.09 13.89 11.01
C HIS A 418 -11.88 14.20 11.89
N TYR A 419 -11.88 15.41 12.44
CA TYR A 419 -10.91 15.83 13.46
C TYR A 419 -11.56 15.77 14.84
N GLY A 420 -10.90 15.10 15.79
CA GLY A 420 -11.39 15.03 17.16
C GLY A 420 -11.39 16.40 17.84
N ARG A 421 -12.40 16.64 18.69
CA ARG A 421 -12.63 17.92 19.38
C ARG A 421 -13.02 17.69 20.83
N ASP A 422 -12.51 18.54 21.72
CA ASP A 422 -12.95 18.54 23.11
C ASP A 422 -14.29 19.27 23.29
N ALA A 423 -14.83 19.27 24.52
CA ALA A 423 -16.10 19.94 24.83
C ALA A 423 -16.09 21.45 24.56
N GLY A 424 -14.90 22.07 24.51
CA GLY A 424 -14.72 23.48 24.15
C GLY A 424 -14.64 23.71 22.64
N GLY A 425 -14.62 22.66 21.82
CA GLY A 425 -14.47 22.70 20.37
C GLY A 425 -13.02 22.82 19.88
N GLU A 426 -12.04 22.79 20.79
CA GLU A 426 -10.62 22.79 20.43
C GLU A 426 -10.22 21.43 19.87
N LEU A 427 -9.35 21.41 18.85
CA LEU A 427 -8.86 20.17 18.26
C LEU A 427 -8.13 19.34 19.30
N THR A 428 -8.46 18.06 19.42
CA THR A 428 -7.77 17.11 20.31
C THR A 428 -6.48 16.59 19.70
N GLY A 429 -6.25 16.80 18.41
CA GLY A 429 -5.15 16.22 17.64
C GLY A 429 -5.47 14.86 17.02
N GLU A 430 -6.60 14.26 17.38
CA GLU A 430 -7.11 13.02 16.79
C GLU A 430 -7.54 13.26 15.34
N LEU A 431 -7.11 12.34 14.47
CA LEU A 431 -7.35 12.31 13.04
C LEU A 431 -8.00 10.96 12.72
N VAL A 432 -9.24 10.96 12.24
CA VAL A 432 -9.96 9.71 11.93
C VAL A 432 -10.28 9.63 10.45
N GLU A 433 -9.97 8.47 9.87
CA GLU A 433 -9.94 8.16 8.44
C GLU A 433 -8.78 8.81 7.67
N LEU A 434 -8.42 8.17 6.55
CA LEU A 434 -7.28 8.54 5.70
C LEU A 434 -7.31 10.03 5.32
N ALA A 435 -8.48 10.59 5.02
CA ALA A 435 -8.57 12.00 4.63
C ALA A 435 -8.14 12.97 5.75
N ALA A 436 -8.42 12.63 7.01
CA ALA A 436 -7.96 13.41 8.16
C ALA A 436 -6.48 13.14 8.47
N VAL A 437 -6.03 11.89 8.38
CA VAL A 437 -4.61 11.56 8.57
C VAL A 437 -3.73 12.25 7.53
N GLU A 438 -4.11 12.20 6.25
CA GLU A 438 -3.42 12.88 5.14
C GLU A 438 -3.51 14.40 5.20
N SER A 439 -4.37 14.94 6.07
CA SER A 439 -4.38 16.37 6.37
C SER A 439 -3.06 16.83 7.02
N VAL A 440 -2.34 15.91 7.67
CA VAL A 440 -1.06 16.13 8.35
C VAL A 440 0.05 15.28 7.73
N ALA A 441 -0.20 14.00 7.40
CA ALA A 441 0.81 13.05 6.95
C ALA A 441 1.55 13.50 5.67
N ARG A 442 0.87 14.16 4.73
CA ARG A 442 1.48 14.73 3.51
C ARG A 442 2.58 15.77 3.77
N LEU A 443 2.70 16.25 5.01
CA LEU A 443 3.71 17.24 5.43
C LEU A 443 4.96 16.57 6.01
N VAL A 444 4.87 15.27 6.31
CA VAL A 444 6.02 14.45 6.69
C VAL A 444 6.90 14.29 5.44
N PRO A 445 8.20 14.59 5.51
CA PRO A 445 9.10 14.40 4.38
C PRO A 445 9.13 12.94 3.94
N GLU A 446 8.85 12.69 2.66
CA GLU A 446 8.98 11.37 2.07
C GLU A 446 10.47 11.04 1.81
N PRO A 447 10.90 9.79 2.02
CA PRO A 447 12.22 9.36 1.63
C PRO A 447 12.37 9.44 0.11
N ASP A 448 13.52 9.91 -0.35
CA ASP A 448 13.83 9.80 -1.78
C ASP A 448 14.05 8.34 -2.19
N ARG A 449 14.10 8.09 -3.50
CA ARG A 449 14.28 6.74 -4.06
C ARG A 449 15.52 6.01 -3.48
N ALA A 450 16.63 6.72 -3.32
CA ALA A 450 17.87 6.10 -2.84
C ALA A 450 17.78 5.73 -1.35
N GLU A 451 17.10 6.57 -0.57
CA GLU A 451 16.77 6.29 0.82
C GLU A 451 15.80 5.11 0.96
N MET A 452 14.75 5.06 0.13
CA MET A 452 13.83 3.92 0.10
C MET A 452 14.56 2.60 -0.20
N VAL A 453 15.47 2.60 -1.17
CA VAL A 453 16.29 1.40 -1.47
C VAL A 453 17.19 1.02 -0.29
N ARG A 454 17.83 1.99 0.39
CA ARG A 454 18.61 1.70 1.60
C ARG A 454 17.77 1.07 2.70
N ARG A 455 16.56 1.56 2.93
CA ARG A 455 15.62 1.02 3.93
C ARG A 455 15.18 -0.40 3.60
N LEU A 456 14.84 -0.65 2.33
CA LEU A 456 14.55 -2.01 1.86
C LEU A 456 15.73 -2.96 2.07
N VAL A 457 16.95 -2.54 1.70
CA VAL A 457 18.16 -3.34 1.95
C VAL A 457 18.38 -3.57 3.45
N ALA A 458 18.07 -2.61 4.32
CA ALA A 458 18.19 -2.80 5.77
C ALA A 458 17.21 -3.87 6.31
N LEU A 459 16.01 -3.98 5.74
CA LEU A 459 15.02 -5.01 6.09
C LEU A 459 15.47 -6.43 5.75
N ASP A 460 16.45 -6.61 4.85
CA ASP A 460 17.03 -7.92 4.54
C ASP A 460 17.56 -8.64 5.78
N ARG A 461 18.28 -7.93 6.66
CA ARG A 461 18.79 -8.50 7.92
C ARG A 461 17.66 -8.91 8.85
N HIS A 462 16.59 -8.13 8.88
CA HIS A 462 15.41 -8.40 9.71
C HIS A 462 14.73 -9.71 9.26
N PHE A 463 14.37 -9.83 7.98
CA PHE A 463 13.73 -11.04 7.45
C PHE A 463 14.61 -12.29 7.61
N LEU A 464 15.91 -12.20 7.32
CA LEU A 464 16.82 -13.34 7.47
C LEU A 464 17.05 -13.74 8.93
N ALA A 465 16.98 -12.80 9.88
CA ALA A 465 17.01 -13.12 11.31
C ALA A 465 15.73 -13.83 11.79
N GLN A 466 14.61 -13.66 11.09
CA GLN A 466 13.37 -14.43 11.28
C GLN A 466 13.33 -15.72 10.44
N GLY A 467 14.39 -15.99 9.65
CA GLY A 467 14.46 -17.16 8.78
C GLY A 467 13.64 -17.06 7.49
N ILE A 468 13.12 -15.87 7.17
CA ILE A 468 12.31 -15.62 5.97
C ILE A 468 13.23 -15.42 4.77
N VAL A 469 13.16 -16.35 3.81
CA VAL A 469 14.00 -16.34 2.59
C VAL A 469 13.22 -16.05 1.31
N GLY A 470 11.89 -16.04 1.41
CA GLY A 470 11.01 -15.66 0.32
C GLY A 470 9.74 -15.02 0.86
N LEU A 471 9.21 -14.05 0.12
CA LEU A 471 8.02 -13.33 0.54
C LEU A 471 7.18 -12.83 -0.65
N VAL A 472 5.97 -12.38 -0.35
CA VAL A 472 5.10 -11.71 -1.32
C VAL A 472 4.71 -10.32 -0.80
N GLU A 473 5.13 -9.29 -1.53
CA GLU A 473 4.70 -7.90 -1.34
C GLU A 473 3.25 -7.78 -1.86
N CYS A 474 2.32 -7.65 -0.92
CA CYS A 474 0.88 -7.81 -1.14
C CYS A 474 0.12 -6.49 -1.26
N PHE A 475 0.81 -5.36 -1.46
CA PHE A 475 0.21 -4.09 -1.89
C PHE A 475 1.30 -3.06 -2.30
N GLY A 476 1.82 -3.16 -3.53
CA GLY A 476 2.96 -2.35 -4.01
C GLY A 476 2.74 -0.85 -4.26
N ASP A 477 1.62 -0.26 -3.83
CA ASP A 477 1.25 1.14 -4.11
C ASP A 477 1.79 2.14 -3.07
N PHE A 478 2.60 1.69 -2.09
CA PHE A 478 3.24 2.54 -1.10
C PHE A 478 4.45 3.34 -1.62
N ALA A 479 4.86 3.12 -2.88
CA ALA A 479 5.89 3.91 -3.54
C ALA A 479 5.71 3.88 -5.07
N ASP A 480 6.28 4.87 -5.76
CA ASP A 480 6.36 4.87 -7.22
C ASP A 480 7.19 3.66 -7.71
N ASP A 481 6.50 2.67 -8.30
CA ASP A 481 7.08 1.48 -8.93
C ASP A 481 7.85 0.55 -7.95
N ALA A 482 7.09 -0.14 -7.09
CA ALA A 482 7.62 -1.12 -6.13
C ALA A 482 8.50 -2.21 -6.78
N LEU A 483 8.16 -2.66 -8.00
CA LEU A 483 8.96 -3.67 -8.71
C LEU A 483 10.38 -3.14 -9.00
N ALA A 484 10.49 -1.91 -9.50
CA ALA A 484 11.78 -1.30 -9.78
C ALA A 484 12.59 -1.03 -8.49
N LEU A 485 11.94 -0.59 -7.42
CA LEU A 485 12.58 -0.36 -6.12
C LEU A 485 13.16 -1.66 -5.53
N LEU A 486 12.38 -2.74 -5.51
CA LEU A 486 12.83 -4.05 -5.02
C LEU A 486 13.93 -4.65 -5.90
N ARG A 487 13.89 -4.43 -7.22
CA ARG A 487 14.98 -4.82 -8.14
C ARG A 487 16.27 -4.06 -7.87
N GLU A 488 16.17 -2.76 -7.57
CA GLU A 488 17.31 -1.94 -7.19
C GLU A 488 17.86 -2.35 -5.82
N ALA A 489 17.00 -2.64 -4.84
CA ALA A 489 17.40 -3.20 -3.55
C ALA A 489 18.07 -4.58 -3.70
N ARG A 490 17.57 -5.45 -4.58
CA ARG A 490 18.21 -6.74 -4.92
C ARG A 490 19.64 -6.57 -5.44
N GLN A 491 19.89 -5.54 -6.24
CA GLN A 491 21.25 -5.23 -6.71
C GLN A 491 22.17 -4.74 -5.59
N GLN A 492 21.61 -4.27 -4.47
CA GLN A 492 22.34 -3.66 -3.35
C GLN A 492 22.39 -4.54 -2.09
N GLY A 493 21.79 -5.74 -2.09
CA GLY A 493 21.95 -6.71 -1.01
C GLY A 493 20.66 -7.37 -0.51
N TRP A 494 19.49 -7.00 -1.03
CA TRP A 494 18.24 -7.71 -0.69
C TRP A 494 18.24 -9.14 -1.21
N ARG A 495 18.22 -10.13 -0.31
CA ARG A 495 18.32 -11.57 -0.60
C ARG A 495 16.99 -12.32 -0.67
N PRO A 496 15.91 -11.96 0.08
CA PRO A 496 14.65 -12.65 -0.05
C PRO A 496 14.16 -12.67 -1.50
N ARG A 497 13.66 -13.82 -1.96
CA ARG A 497 12.96 -13.90 -3.24
C ARG A 497 11.59 -13.26 -3.08
N THR A 498 11.19 -12.40 -4.01
CA THR A 498 9.99 -11.58 -3.82
C THR A 498 9.04 -11.69 -5.01
N GLY A 499 7.81 -12.13 -4.72
CA GLY A 499 6.66 -11.90 -5.59
C GLY A 499 6.04 -10.54 -5.26
N VAL A 500 5.65 -9.78 -6.27
CA VAL A 500 4.98 -8.48 -6.10
C VAL A 500 3.57 -8.57 -6.67
N PHE A 501 2.58 -8.21 -5.87
CA PHE A 501 1.21 -8.00 -6.33
C PHE A 501 0.97 -6.51 -6.55
N LEU A 502 0.64 -6.16 -7.79
CA LEU A 502 0.30 -4.78 -8.16
C LEU A 502 -1.12 -4.45 -7.69
N GLY A 503 -1.32 -3.26 -7.10
CA GLY A 503 -2.66 -2.82 -6.70
C GLY A 503 -3.54 -2.60 -7.93
N TRP A 504 -4.68 -3.28 -8.01
CA TRP A 504 -5.61 -3.04 -9.12
C TRP A 504 -6.19 -1.64 -9.06
N GLN A 505 -6.27 -0.98 -10.21
CA GLN A 505 -6.84 0.36 -10.35
C GLN A 505 -8.04 0.32 -11.29
N PRO A 506 -9.10 1.10 -11.04
CA PRO A 506 -10.16 1.32 -12.02
C PRO A 506 -9.58 1.80 -13.35
N GLY A 507 -9.86 1.07 -14.44
CA GLY A 507 -9.22 1.28 -15.75
C GLY A 507 -8.07 0.30 -16.08
N GLY A 508 -7.68 -0.54 -15.11
CA GLY A 508 -6.77 -1.65 -15.27
C GLY A 508 -5.30 -1.31 -15.06
N LEU A 509 -4.45 -2.33 -15.24
CA LEU A 509 -3.00 -2.25 -15.09
C LEU A 509 -2.30 -2.31 -16.46
N PRO A 510 -1.09 -1.74 -16.59
CA PRO A 510 -0.26 -1.95 -17.77
C PRO A 510 -0.02 -3.44 -18.04
N GLU A 511 0.03 -3.84 -19.31
CA GLU A 511 0.38 -5.23 -19.69
C GLU A 511 1.85 -5.52 -19.33
N LEU A 512 2.11 -6.73 -18.84
CA LEU A 512 3.43 -7.13 -18.36
C LEU A 512 4.33 -7.58 -19.51
N THR A 513 5.62 -7.30 -19.36
CA THR A 513 6.65 -7.88 -20.23
C THR A 513 7.06 -9.28 -19.74
N ALA A 514 7.79 -10.01 -20.57
CA ALA A 514 8.39 -11.28 -20.13
C ALA A 514 9.41 -11.08 -18.98
N GLN A 515 10.04 -9.90 -18.91
CA GLN A 515 11.02 -9.59 -17.87
C GLN A 515 10.36 -9.38 -16.50
N ASP A 516 9.13 -8.86 -16.47
CA ASP A 516 8.40 -8.62 -15.22
C ASP A 516 8.10 -9.90 -14.45
N ARG A 517 8.08 -11.04 -15.15
CA ARG A 517 7.75 -12.36 -14.58
C ARG A 517 8.96 -13.29 -14.42
N ARG A 518 10.18 -12.79 -14.57
CA ARG A 518 11.42 -13.57 -14.50
C ARG A 518 12.41 -13.01 -13.48
N GLY A 519 13.24 -13.90 -12.94
CA GLY A 519 14.26 -13.58 -11.95
C GLY A 519 13.78 -13.80 -10.52
N GLU A 520 14.44 -13.11 -9.59
CA GLU A 520 14.23 -13.27 -8.14
C GLU A 520 13.21 -12.28 -7.57
N ILE A 521 12.96 -11.17 -8.29
CA ILE A 521 11.95 -10.18 -7.99
C ILE A 521 11.01 -10.09 -9.20
N THR A 522 9.78 -10.58 -9.03
CA THR A 522 8.82 -10.77 -10.12
C THR A 522 7.44 -10.23 -9.77
N VAL A 523 6.70 -9.76 -10.77
CA VAL A 523 5.25 -9.57 -10.66
C VAL A 523 4.60 -10.94 -10.54
N ALA A 524 4.06 -11.23 -9.36
CA ALA A 524 3.38 -12.49 -9.06
C ALA A 524 1.87 -12.41 -9.34
N GLY A 525 1.30 -11.21 -9.35
CA GLY A 525 -0.12 -11.02 -9.58
C GLY A 525 -0.62 -9.58 -9.46
N THR A 526 -1.94 -9.45 -9.37
CA THR A 526 -2.63 -8.20 -9.01
C THR A 526 -3.45 -8.42 -7.75
N LYS A 527 -3.50 -7.41 -6.87
CA LYS A 527 -4.26 -7.41 -5.61
C LYS A 527 -5.52 -6.55 -5.73
N LEU A 528 -6.63 -7.05 -5.19
CA LEU A 528 -7.89 -6.32 -5.02
C LEU A 528 -8.38 -6.45 -3.58
N PHE A 529 -9.21 -5.51 -3.17
CA PHE A 529 -9.99 -5.57 -1.94
C PHE A 529 -11.45 -5.73 -2.31
N LEU A 530 -12.07 -6.83 -1.87
CA LEU A 530 -13.51 -7.05 -2.08
C LEU A 530 -14.34 -6.53 -0.89
N ASP A 531 -13.78 -6.59 0.31
CA ASP A 531 -14.36 -6.05 1.54
C ASP A 531 -13.32 -5.35 2.41
N GLY A 532 -13.72 -4.98 3.64
CA GLY A 532 -12.84 -4.38 4.66
C GLY A 532 -12.36 -5.40 5.70
N ALA A 533 -12.20 -4.97 6.94
CA ALA A 533 -11.66 -5.76 8.04
C ALA A 533 -12.67 -5.99 9.18
N PHE A 534 -12.49 -7.07 9.93
CA PHE A 534 -13.30 -7.35 11.13
C PHE A 534 -13.06 -6.36 12.26
N SER A 535 -11.80 -5.94 12.47
CA SER A 535 -11.44 -5.00 13.54
C SER A 535 -12.23 -3.68 13.47
N ASN A 536 -12.62 -3.26 12.27
CA ASN A 536 -13.40 -2.04 12.02
C ASN A 536 -14.87 -2.31 11.66
N ARG A 537 -15.33 -3.57 11.72
CA ARG A 537 -16.68 -3.99 11.31
C ARG A 537 -17.05 -3.62 9.87
N THR A 538 -16.10 -3.80 8.94
CA THR A 538 -16.24 -3.46 7.52
C THR A 538 -16.09 -4.66 6.57
N ALA A 539 -15.70 -5.84 7.06
CA ALA A 539 -15.75 -7.08 6.28
C ALA A 539 -17.20 -7.41 5.86
N TRP A 540 -17.39 -7.94 4.66
CA TRP A 540 -18.73 -8.10 4.09
C TRP A 540 -19.33 -9.43 4.51
N THR A 541 -20.34 -9.39 5.37
CA THR A 541 -20.87 -10.58 6.06
C THR A 541 -22.33 -10.87 5.75
N ASP A 542 -22.73 -12.14 5.86
CA ASP A 542 -24.12 -12.57 5.70
C ASP A 542 -25.00 -12.15 6.89
N ARG A 543 -24.46 -12.24 8.11
CA ARG A 543 -25.11 -11.72 9.32
C ARG A 543 -24.64 -10.30 9.62
N PRO A 544 -25.51 -9.42 10.16
CA PRO A 544 -25.07 -8.11 10.61
C PRO A 544 -24.13 -8.24 11.81
N TYR A 545 -23.25 -7.26 11.98
CA TYR A 545 -22.36 -7.17 13.14
C TYR A 545 -23.15 -7.09 14.46
N PRO A 546 -22.61 -7.62 15.58
CA PRO A 546 -23.25 -7.51 16.89
C PRO A 546 -23.64 -6.07 17.24
N ASP A 547 -24.85 -5.91 17.78
CA ASP A 547 -25.44 -4.62 18.16
C ASP A 547 -25.57 -3.60 17.00
N SER A 548 -25.65 -4.09 15.75
CA SER A 548 -25.78 -3.26 14.55
C SER A 548 -26.73 -3.88 13.52
N CYS A 549 -27.12 -3.08 12.53
CA CYS A 549 -27.74 -3.54 11.29
C CYS A 549 -26.76 -3.57 10.10
N SER A 550 -25.50 -3.18 10.31
CA SER A 550 -24.46 -3.17 9.29
C SER A 550 -24.01 -4.59 8.95
N HIS A 551 -23.83 -4.87 7.67
CA HIS A 551 -23.22 -6.09 7.12
C HIS A 551 -21.79 -5.86 6.62
N GLY A 552 -21.16 -4.77 7.07
CA GLY A 552 -19.92 -4.26 6.51
C GLY A 552 -20.12 -3.67 5.12
N MET A 553 -19.07 -3.71 4.29
CA MET A 553 -19.08 -3.07 2.98
C MET A 553 -18.40 -3.91 1.91
N ARG A 554 -18.88 -3.74 0.68
CA ARG A 554 -18.24 -4.21 -0.53
C ARG A 554 -17.42 -3.05 -1.12
N THR A 555 -16.13 -3.28 -1.39
CA THR A 555 -15.19 -2.23 -1.82
C THR A 555 -14.83 -2.30 -3.31
N CYS A 556 -15.13 -3.41 -3.99
CA CYS A 556 -14.85 -3.62 -5.41
C CYS A 556 -16.08 -4.15 -6.15
N THR A 557 -16.29 -3.73 -7.41
CA THR A 557 -17.39 -4.20 -8.27
C THR A 557 -17.10 -5.57 -8.90
N ASP A 558 -18.11 -6.21 -9.50
CA ASP A 558 -17.93 -7.47 -10.23
C ASP A 558 -17.16 -7.24 -11.51
N GLU A 559 -17.39 -6.09 -12.14
CA GLU A 559 -16.67 -5.65 -13.33
C GLU A 559 -15.18 -5.51 -13.05
N ASP A 560 -14.81 -4.83 -11.97
CA ASP A 560 -13.40 -4.68 -11.57
C ASP A 560 -12.74 -6.03 -11.27
N LEU A 561 -13.41 -6.90 -10.52
CA LEU A 561 -12.89 -8.23 -10.19
C LEU A 561 -12.70 -9.09 -11.46
N LEU A 562 -13.68 -9.10 -12.36
CA LEU A 562 -13.58 -9.84 -13.62
C LEU A 562 -12.55 -9.23 -14.58
N ALA A 563 -12.40 -7.91 -14.59
CA ALA A 563 -11.37 -7.22 -15.36
C ALA A 563 -9.96 -7.56 -14.87
N ALA A 564 -9.77 -7.61 -13.55
CA ALA A 564 -8.51 -8.07 -12.94
C ALA A 564 -8.19 -9.52 -13.28
N VAL A 565 -9.19 -10.41 -13.20
CA VAL A 565 -9.06 -11.81 -13.64
C VAL A 565 -8.68 -11.90 -15.12
N ALA A 566 -9.32 -11.11 -15.98
CA ALA A 566 -9.00 -11.10 -17.41
C ALA A 566 -7.57 -10.60 -17.67
N TRP A 567 -7.13 -9.56 -16.96
CA TRP A 567 -5.77 -9.04 -17.06
C TRP A 567 -4.75 -10.07 -16.56
N ALA A 568 -4.97 -10.68 -15.39
CA ALA A 568 -4.08 -11.66 -14.79
C ALA A 568 -3.95 -12.90 -15.67
N ARG A 569 -5.05 -13.38 -16.27
CA ARG A 569 -5.06 -14.48 -17.24
C ARG A 569 -4.22 -14.17 -18.47
N ARG A 570 -4.37 -12.98 -19.08
CA ARG A 570 -3.56 -12.58 -20.25
C ARG A 570 -2.07 -12.51 -19.92
N ASN A 571 -1.75 -12.08 -18.69
CA ASN A 571 -0.37 -11.92 -18.24
C ASN A 571 0.25 -13.19 -17.66
N GLY A 572 -0.56 -14.23 -17.39
CA GLY A 572 -0.10 -15.47 -16.76
C GLY A 572 0.45 -15.24 -15.35
N VAL A 573 -0.30 -14.49 -14.54
CA VAL A 573 -0.01 -14.17 -13.13
C VAL A 573 -1.26 -14.39 -12.27
N GLN A 574 -1.12 -14.41 -10.94
CA GLN A 574 -2.25 -14.66 -10.03
C GLN A 574 -3.15 -13.42 -9.84
N VAL A 575 -4.36 -13.63 -9.33
CA VAL A 575 -5.16 -12.58 -8.68
C VAL A 575 -5.21 -12.89 -7.19
N ALA A 576 -4.88 -11.93 -6.34
CA ALA A 576 -5.12 -12.00 -4.89
C ALA A 576 -6.31 -11.11 -4.55
N VAL A 577 -7.30 -11.68 -3.88
CA VAL A 577 -8.51 -10.98 -3.45
C VAL A 577 -8.52 -10.95 -1.93
N HIS A 578 -8.40 -9.77 -1.34
CA HIS A 578 -8.73 -9.57 0.06
C HIS A 578 -10.23 -9.80 0.25
N ALA A 579 -10.56 -10.84 1.03
CA ALA A 579 -11.93 -11.19 1.41
C ALA A 579 -11.91 -11.83 2.80
N MET A 580 -12.44 -11.12 3.79
CA MET A 580 -12.51 -11.60 5.18
C MET A 580 -13.87 -12.21 5.52
N GLY A 581 -14.95 -11.53 5.15
CA GLY A 581 -16.31 -11.94 5.52
C GLY A 581 -16.82 -13.16 4.74
N ASP A 582 -17.74 -13.91 5.34
CA ASP A 582 -18.34 -15.11 4.75
C ASP A 582 -19.03 -14.82 3.42
N ARG A 583 -19.71 -13.68 3.31
CA ARG A 583 -20.33 -13.24 2.07
C ARG A 583 -19.32 -12.85 1.00
N ALA A 584 -18.24 -12.17 1.36
CA ALA A 584 -17.16 -11.84 0.42
C ALA A 584 -16.49 -13.10 -0.14
N VAL A 585 -16.09 -14.03 0.72
CA VAL A 585 -15.45 -15.29 0.30
C VAL A 585 -16.39 -16.12 -0.57
N GLY A 586 -17.66 -16.27 -0.14
CA GLY A 586 -18.69 -16.96 -0.92
C GLY A 586 -18.87 -16.36 -2.31
N HIS A 587 -18.91 -15.03 -2.41
CA HIS A 587 -19.07 -14.31 -3.66
C HIS A 587 -17.91 -14.53 -4.65
N VAL A 588 -16.65 -14.52 -4.18
CA VAL A 588 -15.48 -14.84 -5.02
C VAL A 588 -15.58 -16.26 -5.58
N VAL A 589 -15.91 -17.22 -4.73
CA VAL A 589 -16.00 -18.64 -5.10
C VAL A 589 -17.17 -18.88 -6.08
N GLU A 590 -18.31 -18.24 -5.86
CA GLU A 590 -19.48 -18.31 -6.75
C GLU A 590 -19.15 -17.75 -8.14
N LEU A 591 -18.59 -16.53 -8.19
CA LEU A 591 -18.35 -15.83 -9.44
C LEU A 591 -17.25 -16.47 -10.29
N LEU A 592 -16.19 -16.99 -9.65
CA LEU A 592 -14.98 -17.44 -10.35
C LEU A 592 -14.83 -18.97 -10.41
N GLY A 593 -15.60 -19.73 -9.63
CA GLY A 593 -15.37 -21.17 -9.42
C GLY A 593 -15.49 -22.04 -10.67
N ASP A 594 -16.29 -21.64 -11.65
CA ASP A 594 -16.48 -22.39 -12.91
C ASP A 594 -15.55 -21.94 -14.04
N LEU A 595 -14.73 -20.91 -13.82
CA LEU A 595 -13.77 -20.43 -14.81
C LEU A 595 -12.57 -21.36 -14.94
N GLU A 596 -11.97 -21.38 -16.12
CA GLU A 596 -10.73 -22.14 -16.35
C GLU A 596 -9.54 -21.56 -15.57
N PRO A 597 -8.77 -22.37 -14.83
CA PRO A 597 -7.51 -21.91 -14.26
C PRO A 597 -6.49 -21.62 -15.37
N TRP A 598 -5.60 -20.66 -15.13
CA TRP A 598 -4.56 -20.26 -16.09
C TRP A 598 -3.13 -20.35 -15.54
N MET A 599 -2.98 -20.69 -14.26
CA MET A 599 -1.69 -20.88 -13.58
C MET A 599 -1.27 -22.36 -13.50
N GLY A 600 -1.94 -23.25 -14.23
CA GLY A 600 -1.67 -24.69 -14.22
C GLY A 600 -1.95 -25.31 -12.86
N GLU A 601 -0.93 -25.90 -12.25
CA GLU A 601 -1.03 -26.50 -10.91
C GLU A 601 -1.03 -25.49 -9.76
N HIS A 602 -0.71 -24.22 -10.02
CA HIS A 602 -0.73 -23.17 -9.00
C HIS A 602 -2.10 -22.48 -8.96
N PRO A 603 -2.48 -21.87 -7.82
CA PRO A 603 -3.70 -21.07 -7.74
C PRO A 603 -3.71 -19.96 -8.77
N SER A 604 -4.80 -19.86 -9.52
CA SER A 604 -5.03 -18.69 -10.38
C SER A 604 -5.62 -17.53 -9.57
N VAL A 605 -6.46 -17.87 -8.58
CA VAL A 605 -7.06 -16.92 -7.63
C VAL A 605 -6.65 -17.32 -6.22
N ARG A 606 -6.11 -16.36 -5.48
CA ARG A 606 -5.86 -16.44 -4.04
C ARG A 606 -6.91 -15.63 -3.29
N ILE A 607 -7.43 -16.20 -2.22
CA ILE A 607 -8.28 -15.52 -1.25
C ILE A 607 -7.40 -15.21 -0.04
N GLU A 608 -7.18 -13.93 0.20
CA GLU A 608 -6.37 -13.44 1.32
C GLU A 608 -7.24 -13.28 2.57
N HIS A 609 -6.65 -13.58 3.72
CA HIS A 609 -7.28 -13.65 5.04
C HIS A 609 -8.24 -14.82 5.21
N ALA A 610 -9.36 -14.82 4.47
CA ALA A 610 -10.40 -15.85 4.56
C ALA A 610 -10.85 -16.11 6.00
N THR A 611 -11.23 -15.05 6.72
CA THR A 611 -11.55 -15.10 8.15
C THR A 611 -12.77 -15.95 8.44
N LEU A 612 -13.89 -15.75 7.74
CA LEU A 612 -15.07 -16.62 7.87
C LEU A 612 -15.30 -17.37 6.57
N VAL A 613 -15.21 -18.70 6.62
CA VAL A 613 -15.46 -19.56 5.46
C VAL A 613 -16.45 -20.65 5.86
N PRO A 614 -17.73 -20.51 5.50
CA PRO A 614 -18.71 -21.56 5.75
C PRO A 614 -18.32 -22.88 5.08
N ALA A 615 -18.58 -24.01 5.73
CA ALA A 615 -18.22 -25.33 5.19
C ALA A 615 -18.71 -25.56 3.73
N PRO A 616 -19.95 -25.19 3.33
CA PRO A 616 -20.38 -25.33 1.94
C PRO A 616 -19.53 -24.53 0.94
N VAL A 617 -19.04 -23.34 1.34
CA VAL A 617 -18.15 -22.52 0.51
C VAL A 617 -16.78 -23.18 0.39
N LEU A 618 -16.25 -23.74 1.48
CA LEU A 618 -15.00 -24.49 1.47
C LEU A 618 -15.08 -25.74 0.57
N GLU A 619 -16.17 -26.51 0.65
CA GLU A 619 -16.40 -27.66 -0.23
C GLU A 619 -16.50 -27.24 -1.70
N ARG A 620 -17.20 -26.13 -1.97
CA ARG A 620 -17.29 -25.58 -3.31
C ARG A 620 -15.93 -25.14 -3.82
N MET A 621 -15.11 -24.51 -3.00
CA MET A 621 -13.75 -24.09 -3.35
C MET A 621 -12.85 -25.30 -3.67
N ALA A 622 -12.95 -26.39 -2.89
CA ALA A 622 -12.18 -27.61 -3.10
C ALA A 622 -12.59 -28.41 -4.35
N SER A 623 -13.85 -28.31 -4.76
CA SER A 623 -14.42 -29.02 -5.92
C SER A 623 -14.61 -28.15 -7.16
N ALA A 624 -14.21 -26.88 -7.10
CA ALA A 624 -14.30 -25.93 -8.19
C ALA A 624 -13.40 -26.34 -9.37
N ARG A 625 -13.75 -25.84 -10.57
CA ARG A 625 -12.89 -25.95 -11.75
C ARG A 625 -11.69 -25.01 -11.63
N MET A 626 -11.92 -23.83 -11.07
CA MET A 626 -10.88 -22.89 -10.68
C MET A 626 -9.98 -23.48 -9.59
N VAL A 627 -8.66 -23.30 -9.72
CA VAL A 627 -7.71 -23.60 -8.64
C VAL A 627 -7.62 -22.39 -7.73
N PHE A 628 -8.23 -22.49 -6.55
CA PHE A 628 -8.14 -21.49 -5.50
C PHE A 628 -6.98 -21.78 -4.55
N GLY A 629 -6.40 -20.70 -4.01
CA GLY A 629 -5.48 -20.73 -2.88
C GLY A 629 -6.01 -19.88 -1.74
N VAL A 630 -5.71 -20.24 -0.50
CA VAL A 630 -6.06 -19.46 0.69
C VAL A 630 -4.78 -19.08 1.44
N VAL A 631 -4.66 -17.81 1.82
CA VAL A 631 -3.60 -17.32 2.71
C VAL A 631 -4.24 -16.71 3.94
N SER A 632 -4.02 -17.32 5.10
CA SER A 632 -4.68 -16.94 6.35
C SER A 632 -3.70 -16.44 7.41
N HIS A 633 -4.21 -15.64 8.33
CA HIS A 633 -3.39 -14.88 9.28
C HIS A 633 -3.76 -15.26 10.72
N SER A 634 -3.21 -16.39 11.21
CA SER A 634 -3.52 -16.91 12.56
C SER A 634 -3.22 -15.89 13.67
N ILE A 635 -2.28 -14.98 13.43
CA ILE A 635 -1.86 -13.97 14.38
C ILE A 635 -2.92 -12.89 14.65
N PHE A 636 -3.89 -12.68 13.76
CA PHE A 636 -4.89 -11.61 13.92
C PHE A 636 -5.78 -11.85 15.14
N LEU A 637 -6.34 -13.06 15.29
CA LEU A 637 -7.09 -13.43 16.49
C LEU A 637 -6.22 -13.48 17.74
N TYR A 638 -4.90 -13.69 17.59
CA TYR A 638 -3.97 -13.62 18.70
C TYR A 638 -3.76 -12.20 19.20
N ALA A 639 -3.43 -11.28 18.29
CA ALA A 639 -3.01 -9.91 18.60
C ALA A 639 -4.19 -8.94 18.78
N GLU A 640 -5.24 -9.06 17.96
CA GLU A 640 -6.34 -8.10 17.87
C GLU A 640 -7.63 -8.63 18.52
N HIS A 641 -7.49 -9.53 19.49
CA HIS A 641 -8.62 -10.29 20.01
C HIS A 641 -9.78 -9.42 20.54
N ASP A 642 -9.53 -8.23 21.09
CA ASP A 642 -10.59 -7.31 21.51
C ASP A 642 -11.46 -6.82 20.35
N ALA A 643 -10.82 -6.43 19.26
CA ALA A 643 -11.52 -5.91 18.10
C ALA A 643 -12.34 -7.04 17.45
N TYR A 644 -11.79 -8.25 17.44
CA TYR A 644 -12.49 -9.45 16.99
C TYR A 644 -13.62 -9.87 17.92
N ASP A 645 -13.46 -9.78 19.23
CA ASP A 645 -14.51 -10.07 20.22
C ASP A 645 -15.67 -9.10 20.13
N ALA A 646 -15.38 -7.84 19.81
CA ALA A 646 -16.40 -6.85 19.53
C ALA A 646 -17.08 -7.08 18.16
N ALA A 647 -16.40 -7.68 17.18
CA ALA A 647 -16.89 -7.78 15.80
C ALA A 647 -17.53 -9.13 15.44
N LEU A 648 -17.14 -10.22 16.08
CA LEU A 648 -17.63 -11.57 15.81
C LEU A 648 -18.69 -11.98 16.82
N ALA A 649 -19.77 -12.61 16.34
CA ALA A 649 -20.64 -13.37 17.24
C ALA A 649 -19.85 -14.54 17.87
N PRO A 650 -20.20 -15.00 19.08
CA PRO A 650 -19.47 -16.08 19.75
C PRO A 650 -19.29 -17.34 18.89
N ASP A 651 -20.31 -17.72 18.13
CA ASP A 651 -20.23 -18.87 17.22
C ASP A 651 -19.33 -18.60 16.00
N GLN A 652 -19.28 -17.37 15.49
CA GLN A 652 -18.33 -17.01 14.42
C GLN A 652 -16.89 -17.07 14.90
N ARG A 653 -16.62 -16.66 16.15
CA ARG A 653 -15.29 -16.70 16.74
C ARG A 653 -14.73 -18.12 16.78
N GLU A 654 -15.53 -19.11 17.16
CA GLU A 654 -15.12 -20.52 17.19
C GLU A 654 -14.73 -21.08 15.82
N HIS A 655 -15.21 -20.47 14.73
CA HIS A 655 -15.02 -20.90 13.35
C HIS A 655 -14.16 -19.95 12.51
N ALA A 656 -13.67 -18.85 13.08
CA ALA A 656 -12.86 -17.87 12.37
C ALA A 656 -11.47 -18.43 12.08
N TYR A 657 -10.95 -18.22 10.88
CA TYR A 657 -9.73 -18.84 10.36
C TYR A 657 -9.73 -20.37 10.56
N PRO A 658 -10.54 -21.14 9.82
CA PRO A 658 -10.66 -22.59 10.00
C PRO A 658 -9.45 -23.33 9.39
N LEU A 659 -8.29 -23.17 10.04
CA LEU A 659 -6.97 -23.56 9.52
C LEU A 659 -6.83 -25.07 9.28
N ARG A 660 -7.38 -25.89 10.19
CA ARG A 660 -7.35 -27.34 10.03
C ARG A 660 -8.20 -27.77 8.84
N SER A 661 -9.40 -27.21 8.74
CA SER A 661 -10.29 -27.45 7.60
C SER A 661 -9.63 -27.02 6.27
N PHE A 662 -8.93 -25.88 6.23
CA PHE A 662 -8.13 -25.48 5.06
C PHE A 662 -7.03 -26.49 4.74
N HIS A 663 -6.25 -26.90 5.74
CA HIS A 663 -5.17 -27.87 5.55
C HIS A 663 -5.67 -29.22 5.00
N GLU A 664 -6.80 -29.71 5.50
CA GLU A 664 -7.39 -31.01 5.13
C GLU A 664 -8.12 -30.98 3.78
N ARG A 665 -8.72 -29.85 3.39
CA ARG A 665 -9.57 -29.78 2.18
C ARG A 665 -8.93 -29.06 0.99
N LEU A 666 -7.94 -28.20 1.22
CA LEU A 666 -7.30 -27.43 0.17
C LEU A 666 -5.85 -27.86 0.00
N ARG A 667 -5.48 -28.18 -1.24
CA ARG A 667 -4.07 -28.39 -1.62
C ARG A 667 -3.25 -27.11 -1.42
N HIS A 668 -3.87 -25.96 -1.63
CA HIS A 668 -3.23 -24.64 -1.64
C HIS A 668 -3.72 -23.79 -0.47
N ALA A 669 -3.13 -24.00 0.69
CA ALA A 669 -3.32 -23.16 1.87
C ALA A 669 -1.96 -22.70 2.40
N ALA A 670 -1.88 -21.50 2.95
CA ALA A 670 -0.67 -20.97 3.59
C ALA A 670 -1.02 -20.07 4.78
N LEU A 671 -0.03 -19.84 5.62
CA LEU A 671 -0.05 -18.81 6.66
C LEU A 671 0.84 -17.64 6.24
N ALA A 672 0.55 -16.46 6.76
CA ALA A 672 1.33 -15.25 6.54
C ALA A 672 1.13 -14.25 7.69
N SER A 673 1.96 -13.19 7.71
CA SER A 673 1.99 -12.22 8.81
C SER A 673 1.10 -10.99 8.61
N ASP A 674 0.92 -10.55 7.36
CA ASP A 674 0.43 -9.22 6.99
C ASP A 674 1.23 -8.06 7.61
N ALA A 675 2.48 -8.27 8.02
CA ALA A 675 3.26 -7.22 8.67
C ALA A 675 3.46 -6.00 7.74
N PRO A 676 3.34 -4.75 8.25
CA PRO A 676 3.18 -4.37 9.66
C PRO A 676 1.71 -4.06 10.04
N THR A 677 0.70 -4.49 9.27
CA THR A 677 -0.72 -4.14 9.51
C THR A 677 -1.30 -4.86 10.72
N THR A 678 -0.78 -6.04 11.06
CA THR A 678 -1.08 -6.71 12.34
C THR A 678 -0.59 -5.85 13.49
N ALA A 679 -1.49 -5.54 14.44
CA ALA A 679 -1.22 -4.71 15.62
C ALA A 679 -0.34 -5.41 16.68
N TRP A 680 0.86 -5.88 16.31
CA TRP A 680 1.80 -6.59 17.19
C TRP A 680 3.27 -6.30 16.85
N ALA A 681 4.11 -6.07 17.87
CA ALA A 681 5.52 -5.65 17.71
C ALA A 681 6.44 -6.70 17.04
N ARG A 682 5.95 -7.92 16.83
CA ARG A 682 6.64 -9.05 16.20
C ARG A 682 5.69 -9.82 15.28
N ALA A 683 4.92 -9.11 14.46
CA ALA A 683 3.89 -9.72 13.64
C ALA A 683 4.41 -10.78 12.65
N ASP A 684 5.62 -10.58 12.13
CA ASP A 684 6.32 -11.46 11.19
C ASP A 684 7.22 -12.51 11.87
N ASP A 685 7.09 -12.67 13.20
CA ASP A 685 7.62 -13.82 13.88
C ASP A 685 6.80 -15.06 13.55
N VAL A 686 7.36 -15.91 12.69
CA VAL A 686 6.70 -17.14 12.21
C VAL A 686 6.33 -18.06 13.37
N PHE A 687 7.15 -18.17 14.43
CA PHE A 687 6.87 -19.07 15.53
C PHE A 687 5.77 -18.54 16.46
N LEU A 688 5.58 -17.23 16.53
CA LEU A 688 4.38 -16.64 17.14
C LEU A 688 3.12 -17.04 16.37
N SER A 689 3.14 -16.95 15.03
CA SER A 689 2.03 -17.38 14.18
C SER A 689 1.78 -18.89 14.25
N VAL A 690 2.83 -19.72 14.30
CA VAL A 690 2.74 -21.17 14.52
C VAL A 690 2.11 -21.46 15.87
N ALA A 691 2.54 -20.79 16.94
CA ALA A 691 1.93 -20.94 18.26
C ALA A 691 0.43 -20.59 18.24
N ALA A 692 0.04 -19.50 17.57
CA ALA A 692 -1.36 -19.12 17.41
C ALA A 692 -2.17 -20.16 16.62
N ALA A 693 -1.59 -20.77 15.58
CA ALA A 693 -2.22 -21.80 14.77
C ALA A 693 -2.37 -23.15 15.50
N VAL A 694 -1.36 -23.54 16.29
CA VAL A 694 -1.34 -24.79 17.06
C VAL A 694 -2.27 -24.69 18.27
N ARG A 695 -2.22 -23.57 19.01
CA ARG A 695 -2.90 -23.46 20.30
C ARG A 695 -4.32 -22.89 20.20
N ARG A 696 -4.57 -22.07 19.17
CA ARG A 696 -5.84 -21.35 18.97
C ARG A 696 -6.26 -20.55 20.21
N ARG A 697 -5.27 -19.92 20.86
CA ARG A 697 -5.44 -19.06 22.05
C ARG A 697 -4.96 -17.66 21.76
N ASP A 698 -5.74 -16.67 22.17
CA ASP A 698 -5.37 -15.26 22.05
C ASP A 698 -4.27 -14.85 23.04
N HIS A 699 -3.76 -13.63 22.92
CA HIS A 699 -2.76 -13.10 23.84
C HIS A 699 -3.24 -13.06 25.30
N GLY A 700 -4.53 -12.86 25.53
CA GLY A 700 -5.17 -12.93 26.86
C GLY A 700 -5.39 -14.36 27.37
N GLY A 701 -5.07 -15.38 26.56
CA GLY A 701 -5.25 -16.80 26.86
C GLY A 701 -6.64 -17.36 26.54
N GLY A 702 -7.53 -16.56 25.95
CA GLY A 702 -8.88 -16.93 25.53
C GLY A 702 -8.88 -17.87 24.34
N ASP A 703 -9.84 -18.80 24.29
CA ASP A 703 -10.00 -19.76 23.19
C ASP A 703 -10.70 -19.08 22.00
N PHE A 704 -10.15 -19.23 20.79
CA PHE A 704 -10.77 -18.75 19.55
C PHE A 704 -11.01 -19.87 18.53
N GLY A 705 -11.13 -21.12 18.98
CA GLY A 705 -11.53 -22.25 18.14
C GLY A 705 -10.49 -23.35 18.12
N ARG A 706 -10.32 -24.04 19.26
CA ARG A 706 -9.45 -25.23 19.40
C ARG A 706 -9.75 -26.39 18.44
N ARG A 707 -10.94 -26.44 17.83
CA ARG A 707 -11.27 -27.48 16.85
C ARG A 707 -10.49 -27.34 15.55
N GLU A 708 -10.01 -26.13 15.27
CA GLU A 708 -9.25 -25.76 14.07
C GLU A 708 -7.73 -25.67 14.35
N CYS A 709 -7.26 -26.28 15.44
CA CYS A 709 -5.83 -26.41 15.74
C CYS A 709 -5.11 -27.24 14.67
N LEU A 710 -3.90 -26.80 14.33
CA LEU A 710 -2.95 -27.56 13.54
C LEU A 710 -1.95 -28.29 14.43
N SER A 711 -1.36 -29.38 13.94
CA SER A 711 -0.08 -29.85 14.49
C SER A 711 1.06 -28.89 14.10
N VAL A 712 2.18 -28.96 14.82
CA VAL A 712 3.37 -28.14 14.48
C VAL A 712 3.82 -28.38 13.04
N GLY A 713 3.87 -29.65 12.59
CA GLY A 713 4.25 -29.99 11.23
C GLY A 713 3.31 -29.42 10.17
N GLN A 714 2.00 -29.48 10.43
CA GLN A 714 1.00 -28.85 9.55
C GLN A 714 1.17 -27.33 9.50
N ALA A 715 1.38 -26.67 10.64
CA ALA A 715 1.61 -25.22 10.67
C ALA A 715 2.90 -24.82 9.93
N LEU A 716 3.99 -25.59 10.07
CA LEU A 716 5.25 -25.34 9.38
C LEU A 716 5.18 -25.60 7.87
N GLU A 717 4.40 -26.59 7.40
CA GLU A 717 4.10 -26.74 5.97
C GLU A 717 3.48 -25.48 5.36
N LEU A 718 2.56 -24.85 6.09
CA LEU A 718 1.89 -23.62 5.67
C LEU A 718 2.80 -22.39 5.64
N TYR A 719 4.02 -22.49 6.17
CA TYR A 719 5.10 -21.50 6.05
C TYR A 719 6.26 -21.95 5.14
N THR A 720 6.17 -23.16 4.56
CA THR A 720 7.24 -23.76 3.76
C THR A 720 6.71 -24.30 2.43
N GLY A 721 6.55 -25.62 2.27
CA GLY A 721 6.24 -26.24 0.98
C GLY A 721 4.87 -25.81 0.43
N ARG A 722 3.85 -25.73 1.30
CA ARG A 722 2.52 -25.27 0.87
C ARG A 722 2.49 -23.77 0.61
N ALA A 723 3.22 -22.97 1.39
CA ALA A 723 3.40 -21.54 1.11
C ALA A 723 4.03 -21.30 -0.28
N ALA A 724 5.10 -22.03 -0.62
CA ALA A 724 5.76 -21.96 -1.92
C ALA A 724 4.79 -22.32 -3.07
N ALA A 725 3.96 -23.36 -2.86
CA ALA A 725 2.98 -23.80 -3.84
C ALA A 725 1.86 -22.78 -4.06
N VAL A 726 1.36 -22.15 -2.99
CA VAL A 726 0.33 -21.09 -3.05
C VAL A 726 0.84 -19.84 -3.75
N ALA A 727 2.05 -19.39 -3.40
CA ALA A 727 2.65 -18.17 -3.93
C ALA A 727 3.34 -18.32 -5.28
N ALA A 728 3.33 -19.53 -5.87
CA ALA A 728 4.05 -19.85 -7.09
C ALA A 728 5.55 -19.45 -7.04
N LEU A 729 6.21 -19.78 -5.92
CA LEU A 729 7.65 -19.58 -5.69
C LEU A 729 8.41 -20.91 -5.87
N PRO A 730 8.61 -21.41 -7.10
CA PRO A 730 9.16 -22.73 -7.35
C PRO A 730 10.60 -22.86 -6.83
N GLY A 731 10.92 -24.01 -6.25
CA GLY A 731 12.26 -24.32 -5.74
C GLY A 731 12.53 -23.82 -4.32
N LEU A 732 11.59 -23.12 -3.68
CA LEU A 732 11.65 -22.76 -2.25
C LEU A 732 10.77 -23.68 -1.39
N GLY A 733 10.89 -23.55 -0.06
CA GLY A 733 9.96 -24.15 0.90
C GLY A 733 10.12 -25.66 1.11
N SER A 734 11.10 -26.33 0.50
CA SER A 734 11.36 -27.74 0.79
C SER A 734 12.82 -28.11 0.63
N ILE A 735 13.29 -29.04 1.47
CA ILE A 735 14.63 -29.63 1.42
C ILE A 735 14.56 -30.91 0.60
N ARG A 736 14.79 -30.78 -0.72
CA ARG A 736 14.79 -31.90 -1.68
C ARG A 736 15.69 -31.61 -2.89
N PRO A 737 16.23 -32.62 -3.58
CA PRO A 737 17.11 -32.38 -4.72
C PRO A 737 16.51 -31.46 -5.78
N GLY A 738 17.32 -30.54 -6.31
CA GLY A 738 16.95 -29.53 -7.29
C GLY A 738 16.33 -28.24 -6.71
N HIS A 739 16.00 -28.21 -5.42
CA HIS A 739 15.53 -26.99 -4.76
C HIS A 739 16.67 -26.09 -4.31
N GLU A 740 16.37 -24.80 -4.14
CA GLU A 740 17.31 -23.83 -3.58
C GLU A 740 17.69 -24.24 -2.16
N ALA A 741 18.98 -24.26 -1.86
CA ALA A 741 19.53 -24.65 -0.56
C ALA A 741 19.41 -23.54 0.49
N SER A 742 18.20 -23.01 0.68
CA SER A 742 17.88 -22.03 1.71
C SER A 742 17.12 -22.70 2.84
N PHE A 743 17.70 -22.71 4.05
CA PHE A 743 17.20 -23.44 5.21
C PHE A 743 17.55 -22.72 6.52
N VAL A 744 16.82 -23.05 7.58
CA VAL A 744 16.99 -22.43 8.89
C VAL A 744 17.17 -23.47 9.97
N VAL A 745 17.85 -23.06 11.03
CA VAL A 745 18.00 -23.85 12.25
C VAL A 745 17.39 -23.01 13.38
N PRO A 746 16.27 -23.41 13.99
CA PRO A 746 15.74 -22.77 15.18
C PRO A 746 16.66 -23.00 16.41
N ASP A 747 16.50 -22.19 17.45
CA ASP A 747 17.25 -22.32 18.71
C ASP A 747 16.80 -23.52 19.57
N ARG A 748 15.60 -24.05 19.31
CA ARG A 748 14.98 -25.19 19.97
C ARG A 748 14.18 -26.00 18.95
N ASP A 749 13.91 -27.25 19.27
CA ASP A 749 13.12 -28.14 18.41
C ASP A 749 11.61 -27.83 18.54
N PRO A 750 10.97 -27.21 17.52
CA PRO A 750 9.54 -26.88 17.58
C PRO A 750 8.64 -28.11 17.71
N PHE A 751 9.13 -29.30 17.35
CA PHE A 751 8.34 -30.53 17.40
C PHE A 751 8.33 -31.22 18.77
N THR A 752 9.14 -30.75 19.74
CA THR A 752 9.26 -31.40 21.06
C THR A 752 9.09 -30.45 22.24
N VAL A 753 9.22 -29.14 22.03
CA VAL A 753 8.91 -28.16 23.10
C VAL A 753 7.43 -28.21 23.47
N ALA A 754 7.10 -27.73 24.66
CA ALA A 754 5.71 -27.52 25.03
C ALA A 754 5.07 -26.47 24.10
N GLU A 755 3.77 -26.61 23.80
CA GLU A 755 3.07 -25.69 22.89
C GLU A 755 3.16 -24.23 23.38
N GLU A 756 3.15 -24.01 24.71
CA GLU A 756 3.33 -22.71 25.38
C GLU A 756 4.63 -22.01 25.00
N GLU A 757 5.68 -22.77 24.69
CA GLU A 757 7.03 -22.27 24.44
C GLU A 757 7.27 -21.98 22.96
N LEU A 758 6.37 -22.41 22.06
CA LEU A 758 6.50 -22.24 20.61
C LEU A 758 6.74 -20.77 20.22
N ALA A 759 5.96 -19.84 20.76
CA ALA A 759 6.08 -18.40 20.45
C ALA A 759 7.42 -17.78 20.88
N GLY A 760 8.19 -18.48 21.73
CA GLY A 760 9.50 -18.02 22.17
C GLY A 760 10.64 -18.46 21.26
N ILE A 761 10.43 -19.39 20.32
CA ILE A 761 11.50 -19.96 19.49
C ILE A 761 12.08 -18.88 18.57
N GLY A 762 13.40 -18.69 18.62
CA GLY A 762 14.13 -17.86 17.68
C GLY A 762 14.83 -18.67 16.58
N ILE A 763 15.25 -17.99 15.52
CA ILE A 763 16.15 -18.57 14.52
C ILE A 763 17.60 -18.34 14.93
N SER A 764 18.33 -19.43 15.16
CA SER A 764 19.75 -19.40 15.52
C SER A 764 20.63 -19.33 14.27
N ARG A 765 20.24 -19.98 13.16
CA ARG A 765 20.94 -19.87 11.87
C ARG A 765 20.00 -19.75 10.70
N THR A 766 20.37 -18.91 9.74
CA THR A 766 19.76 -18.87 8.41
C THR A 766 20.83 -19.08 7.37
N TRP A 767 20.59 -20.04 6.48
CA TRP A 767 21.40 -20.32 5.32
C TRP A 767 20.64 -19.91 4.07
N TRP A 768 21.26 -19.11 3.23
CA TRP A 768 20.72 -18.69 1.94
C TRP A 768 21.60 -19.28 0.84
N ARG A 769 21.05 -20.18 0.03
CA ARG A 769 21.78 -20.90 -1.03
C ARG A 769 23.08 -21.55 -0.53
N GLY A 770 23.01 -22.22 0.61
CA GLY A 770 24.17 -22.87 1.23
C GLY A 770 25.19 -21.91 1.86
N ARG A 771 24.90 -20.61 1.92
CA ARG A 771 25.75 -19.61 2.58
C ARG A 771 25.13 -19.21 3.91
N LEU A 772 25.91 -19.24 4.98
CA LEU A 772 25.47 -18.77 6.29
C LEU A 772 25.32 -17.25 6.25
N VAL A 773 24.11 -16.75 6.53
CA VAL A 773 23.75 -15.33 6.42
C VAL A 773 23.27 -14.70 7.72
N HIS A 774 22.93 -15.53 8.70
CA HIS A 774 22.61 -15.15 10.07
C HIS A 774 23.13 -16.28 10.98
N ASP A 775 23.88 -15.93 12.02
CA ASP A 775 24.41 -16.89 13.00
C ASP A 775 24.35 -16.29 14.41
N ARG A 776 23.63 -16.99 15.27
CA ARG A 776 23.56 -16.81 16.73
C ARG A 776 23.68 -18.16 17.45
N TRP A 777 24.15 -19.19 16.75
CA TRP A 777 24.34 -20.52 17.32
C TRP A 777 25.43 -20.47 18.40
N PRO A 778 25.18 -21.00 19.61
CA PRO A 778 26.21 -21.08 20.64
C PRO A 778 27.42 -21.86 20.12
N ALA A 779 28.61 -21.27 20.24
CA ALA A 779 29.86 -21.85 19.76
C ALA A 779 30.19 -23.21 20.42
#